data_AF-A0A416EGI3-F1
#
_entry.id   AF-A0A416EGI3-F1
#
_cell.length_a   1.000
_cell.length_b   1.000
_cell.length_c   1.000
_cell.angle_alpha   90.00
_cell.angle_beta   90.00
_cell.angle_gamma   90.00
#
_symmetry.space_group_name_H-M   'P 1'
#
loop_
_entity.id
_entity.type
_entity.pdbx_description
1 polymer ?
#
loop_
_entity_poly.entity_id
_entity_poly.type
_entity_poly.pdbx_seq_one_letter_code
_entity_poly.pdbx_strand_id
1 'polypeptide(L)'
;MNYLEYGLFSGGFVNRFLTAGVFLKDSPFQKTAFEGRVNEWLIKGSSIHDNPYRAKVIQGRMGNIPPFMEFGGLLDGDEVESFGQEKKLKVYFPFGNAGIADSGFYENPKYLRSYGYTLLDVPQEETAEAEVSTCGAVTVWLNGELVTDFTPFTRNEEKHTRVSMHLKKGINELTVCLEDLAERDTDYHYRLRYLGKQELRIRIPVREDVDTDAVKAAEHALSAMYFEKEAYLSEPVCLNLESFAEEPVQMVLTPDRFTGPKHYQILPGQKQMYLFHADDVPSSFYFFRVEVAVSGLVIGKVIGTYSFNTQFMAYHEDTYEERKQRIRAIIRDTDEGSDYRAVIRLHDGEVPDNLEKILSNHMAWVNERRDCSDFRLIIMVYMYVRFSHLFSDKLKRDVEDAMAGYRYWCDEPGDDVMWFFSENHALMFHISQYFAGQSMPERIFTCSGLTGREACKKAERLLNAWFESFFTDFATGWNSSTYLPIDVMGLGYLYDLTPKGSPLHEKSKKALDMLAFSLAVNEHRGNIMTSFGRTYERELKGSYSTGMPSLLYLFYNAGYMNDHFRALVPIVVEDYEPPAEYARYVGLKGDEELIHQNTQGIDRYVNLYLYKNSRALLSTAVGFRPFGPGYQESIVQATLDGTAQVFVNHPGEAEIYGNGRPGFWAGNGCLPFAAQYRNISILEYRIGAENLLDYTHAYAPLSEFDSYKIGSSAAAFEKNGGFIGIRALNGLKMQTEGACRRREFISPGRNNVWVLKVGTFGEYRDADELLRDMEQMEIVMGDGKTVVVTGNGDRYETEKNVLYVNGKKVHDYPQSVAGKLELNGGK
;
A
#
# COMPACT_ATOMS: atom_id res chain seq x y z
N MET A 1 -30.60 16.39 -26.94
CA MET A 1 -29.58 15.93 -25.98
C MET A 1 -30.29 15.27 -24.80
N ASN A 2 -29.74 14.20 -24.22
CA ASN A 2 -30.29 13.55 -23.02
C ASN A 2 -29.36 13.82 -21.80
N TYR A 3 -29.76 13.44 -20.59
CA TYR A 3 -28.99 13.69 -19.37
C TYR A 3 -28.97 12.50 -18.41
N LEU A 4 -27.79 12.19 -17.88
CA LEU A 4 -27.67 11.40 -16.66
C LEU A 4 -27.93 12.32 -15.46
N GLU A 5 -28.99 12.05 -14.71
CA GLU A 5 -29.42 12.87 -13.57
C GLU A 5 -29.16 12.19 -12.23
N TYR A 6 -28.62 12.96 -11.27
CA TYR A 6 -28.33 12.53 -9.90
C TYR A 6 -28.75 13.61 -8.91
N GLY A 7 -29.22 13.23 -7.72
CA GLY A 7 -29.59 14.18 -6.66
C GLY A 7 -28.38 14.78 -5.96
N LEU A 8 -28.47 16.06 -5.57
CA LEU A 8 -27.49 16.75 -4.73
C LEU A 8 -28.23 17.47 -3.59
N PHE A 9 -27.98 17.01 -2.37
CA PHE A 9 -28.59 17.55 -1.16
C PHE A 9 -27.62 18.44 -0.39
N SER A 10 -28.12 19.25 0.55
CA SER A 10 -27.30 20.07 1.43
C SER A 10 -26.29 19.23 2.22
N GLY A 11 -25.02 19.58 2.15
CA GLY A 11 -23.90 18.82 2.70
C GLY A 11 -23.37 17.72 1.79
N GLY A 12 -24.02 17.43 0.66
CA GLY A 12 -23.57 16.51 -0.38
C GLY A 12 -22.49 17.10 -1.29
N PHE A 13 -21.94 16.27 -2.17
CA PHE A 13 -20.81 16.64 -3.03
C PHE A 13 -21.18 16.62 -4.52
N VAL A 14 -20.63 17.57 -5.28
CA VAL A 14 -20.63 17.50 -6.75
C VAL A 14 -19.50 16.57 -7.17
N ASN A 15 -19.84 15.35 -7.56
CA ASN A 15 -18.89 14.27 -7.85
C ASN A 15 -19.13 13.55 -9.19
N ARG A 16 -19.97 14.12 -10.06
CA ARG A 16 -20.22 13.64 -11.43
C ARG A 16 -19.78 14.72 -12.38
N PHE A 17 -18.93 14.36 -13.33
CA PHE A 17 -18.38 15.30 -14.31
C PHE A 17 -18.18 14.60 -15.65
N LEU A 18 -18.21 15.39 -16.73
CA LEU A 18 -17.53 15.08 -17.97
C LEU A 18 -16.07 15.53 -17.83
N THR A 19 -15.11 14.64 -18.07
CA THR A 19 -13.68 14.93 -17.88
C THR A 19 -12.79 14.23 -18.91
N ALA A 20 -11.65 14.82 -19.24
CA ALA A 20 -10.61 14.21 -20.07
C ALA A 20 -9.51 13.49 -19.25
N GLY A 21 -9.64 13.47 -17.92
CA GLY A 21 -8.58 13.03 -17.00
C GLY A 21 -7.37 13.98 -17.00
N VAL A 22 -6.20 13.44 -16.64
CA VAL A 22 -5.00 14.24 -16.36
C VAL A 22 -4.15 14.50 -17.59
N PHE A 23 -3.95 15.77 -17.96
CA PHE A 23 -2.94 16.23 -18.92
C PHE A 23 -1.59 16.42 -18.22
N LEU A 24 -0.50 16.02 -18.88
CA LEU A 24 0.85 16.01 -18.29
C LEU A 24 1.79 16.95 -19.05
N LYS A 25 2.45 17.87 -18.35
CA LYS A 25 3.53 18.68 -18.93
C LYS A 25 4.83 18.41 -18.18
N ASP A 26 5.91 18.16 -18.91
CA ASP A 26 7.23 18.03 -18.28
C ASP A 26 7.60 19.31 -17.53
N SER A 27 8.06 19.15 -16.29
CA SER A 27 8.45 20.26 -15.42
C SER A 27 9.75 19.93 -14.68
N PRO A 28 10.85 19.65 -15.40
CA PRO A 28 12.11 19.28 -14.75
C PRO A 28 12.55 20.38 -13.79
N PHE A 29 12.95 19.98 -12.59
CA PHE A 29 13.52 20.91 -11.64
C PHE A 29 14.93 21.31 -12.05
N GLN A 30 15.40 22.44 -11.54
CA GLN A 30 16.82 22.74 -11.67
C GLN A 30 17.60 21.77 -10.77
N LYS A 31 18.75 21.30 -11.27
CA LYS A 31 19.62 20.38 -10.53
C LYS A 31 20.00 20.96 -9.17
N THR A 32 19.66 20.23 -8.11
CA THR A 32 19.90 20.62 -6.72
C THR A 32 20.40 19.44 -5.90
N ALA A 33 21.21 19.76 -4.89
CA ALA A 33 21.62 18.82 -3.85
C ALA A 33 20.82 19.08 -2.57
N PHE A 34 20.54 18.02 -1.82
CA PHE A 34 19.78 18.04 -0.58
C PHE A 34 20.64 17.57 0.59
N GLU A 35 20.31 18.05 1.77
CA GLU A 35 20.72 17.46 3.04
C GLU A 35 19.52 16.72 3.64
N GLY A 36 19.77 15.56 4.24
CA GLY A 36 18.72 14.79 4.89
C GLY A 36 19.29 13.60 5.63
N ARG A 37 18.68 13.26 6.77
CA ARG A 37 18.99 12.04 7.51
C ARG A 37 18.00 10.95 7.10
N VAL A 38 18.51 9.74 6.88
CA VAL A 38 17.70 8.55 6.59
C VAL A 38 16.60 8.39 7.66
N ASN A 39 15.37 8.14 7.21
CA ASN A 39 14.14 7.96 7.99
C ASN A 39 13.63 9.18 8.77
N GLU A 40 14.30 10.34 8.75
CA GLU A 40 13.88 11.53 9.52
C GLU A 40 12.49 12.06 9.09
N TRP A 41 12.14 11.86 7.82
CA TRP A 41 10.83 12.21 7.26
C TRP A 41 9.65 11.52 7.96
N LEU A 42 9.86 10.36 8.60
CA LEU A 42 8.82 9.65 9.35
C LEU A 42 8.41 10.37 10.65
N ILE A 43 9.30 11.23 11.16
CA ILE A 43 9.07 12.06 12.35
C ILE A 43 8.60 13.46 11.94
N LYS A 44 9.25 14.06 10.94
CA LYS A 44 9.04 15.48 10.57
C LYS A 44 8.07 15.71 9.40
N GLY A 45 7.62 14.64 8.74
CA GLY A 45 6.82 14.73 7.50
C GLY A 45 7.70 14.73 6.25
N SER A 46 7.13 14.33 5.11
CA SER A 46 7.84 14.23 3.83
C SER A 46 8.24 15.58 3.23
N SER A 47 7.58 16.67 3.63
CA SER A 47 7.80 18.02 3.12
C SER A 47 9.18 18.60 3.44
N ILE A 48 9.91 18.03 4.41
CA ILE A 48 11.30 18.43 4.70
C ILE A 48 12.25 18.13 3.52
N HIS A 49 11.82 17.31 2.57
CA HIS A 49 12.57 16.93 1.38
C HIS A 49 11.93 17.44 0.09
N ASP A 50 10.99 18.40 0.18
CA ASP A 50 10.41 19.02 -1.01
C ASP A 50 11.48 19.75 -1.81
N ASN A 51 11.41 19.64 -3.14
CA ASN A 51 12.36 20.32 -4.00
C ASN A 51 12.20 21.85 -3.82
N PRO A 52 13.27 22.62 -3.51
CA PRO A 52 13.16 24.07 -3.34
C PRO A 52 12.71 24.80 -4.61
N TYR A 53 12.83 24.17 -5.79
CA TYR A 53 12.29 24.71 -7.04
C TYR A 53 10.78 24.52 -7.18
N ARG A 54 10.14 23.63 -6.40
CA ARG A 54 8.67 23.48 -6.33
C ARG A 54 8.02 24.84 -6.08
N ALA A 55 8.49 25.56 -5.06
CA ALA A 55 7.99 26.88 -4.71
C ALA A 55 8.10 27.90 -5.85
N LYS A 56 9.18 27.84 -6.66
CA LYS A 56 9.36 28.74 -7.81
C LYS A 56 8.38 28.43 -8.94
N VAL A 57 8.15 27.14 -9.24
CA VAL A 57 7.16 26.71 -10.24
C VAL A 57 5.76 27.14 -9.80
N ILE A 58 5.41 26.92 -8.53
CA ILE A 58 4.12 27.31 -7.94
C ILE A 58 3.93 28.83 -7.97
N GLN A 59 4.96 29.62 -7.64
CA GLN A 59 4.87 31.08 -7.69
C GLN A 59 4.53 31.59 -9.09
N GLY A 60 4.96 30.89 -10.14
CA GLY A 60 4.57 31.19 -11.52
C GLY A 60 3.09 30.92 -11.82
N ARG A 61 2.41 30.07 -11.03
CA ARG A 61 0.97 29.80 -11.16
C ARG A 61 0.11 30.70 -10.26
N MET A 62 0.60 31.09 -9.09
CA MET A 62 -0.15 31.95 -8.17
C MET A 62 -0.49 33.30 -8.82
N GLY A 63 -1.78 33.62 -8.91
CA GLY A 63 -2.27 34.85 -9.57
C GLY A 63 -2.42 34.77 -11.09
N ASN A 64 -2.00 33.67 -11.71
CA ASN A 64 -2.19 33.39 -13.14
C ASN A 64 -3.29 32.33 -13.32
N ILE A 65 -4.51 32.78 -13.57
CA ILE A 65 -5.69 31.91 -13.76
C ILE A 65 -5.45 30.99 -14.98
N PRO A 66 -5.76 29.69 -14.90
CA PRO A 66 -5.56 28.79 -16.02
C PRO A 66 -6.60 29.07 -17.11
N PRO A 67 -6.34 28.67 -18.37
CA PRO A 67 -7.29 28.90 -19.46
C PRO A 67 -8.67 28.32 -19.12
N PHE A 68 -9.72 29.12 -19.28
CA PHE A 68 -11.09 28.62 -19.25
C PHE A 68 -11.32 27.69 -20.44
N MET A 69 -11.86 26.51 -20.18
CA MET A 69 -12.22 25.53 -21.20
C MET A 69 -13.73 25.60 -21.41
N GLU A 70 -14.14 25.91 -22.64
CA GLU A 70 -15.54 26.01 -23.00
C GLU A 70 -16.08 24.61 -23.37
N PHE A 71 -16.98 24.09 -22.53
CA PHE A 71 -17.58 22.76 -22.69
C PHE A 71 -18.95 22.79 -23.35
N GLY A 72 -19.50 23.98 -23.65
CA GLY A 72 -20.85 24.14 -24.15
C GLY A 72 -21.11 23.27 -25.38
N GLY A 73 -21.97 22.25 -25.23
CA GLY A 73 -22.35 21.33 -26.29
C GLY A 73 -21.41 20.13 -26.51
N LEU A 74 -20.30 20.02 -25.77
CA LEU A 74 -19.43 18.84 -25.80
C LEU A 74 -20.05 17.67 -25.04
N LEU A 75 -19.79 16.46 -25.53
CA LEU A 75 -20.32 15.19 -25.02
C LEU A 75 -19.19 14.17 -24.79
N ASP A 76 -19.54 13.02 -24.23
CA ASP A 76 -18.65 11.87 -24.16
C ASP A 76 -18.07 11.52 -25.56
N GLY A 77 -16.75 11.33 -25.62
CA GLY A 77 -16.02 11.03 -26.85
C GLY A 77 -15.48 12.23 -27.61
N ASP A 78 -15.98 13.45 -27.35
CA ASP A 78 -15.45 14.68 -27.95
C ASP A 78 -14.05 15.01 -27.44
N GLU A 79 -13.25 15.71 -28.24
CA GLU A 79 -11.85 15.99 -27.94
C GLU A 79 -11.66 17.40 -27.34
N VAL A 80 -10.80 17.47 -26.33
CA VAL A 80 -10.35 18.71 -25.71
C VAL A 80 -8.82 18.73 -25.65
N GLU A 81 -8.25 19.94 -25.71
CA GLU A 81 -6.80 20.13 -25.73
C GLU A 81 -6.31 20.84 -24.46
N SER A 82 -5.23 20.32 -23.88
CA SER A 82 -4.44 21.06 -22.90
C SER A 82 -2.98 20.65 -22.97
N PHE A 83 -2.06 21.60 -22.74
CA PHE A 83 -0.61 21.37 -22.88
C PHE A 83 -0.19 20.73 -24.22
N GLY A 84 -0.90 21.03 -25.32
CA GLY A 84 -0.63 20.43 -26.64
C GLY A 84 -0.99 18.94 -26.74
N GLN A 85 -1.75 18.41 -25.78
CA GLN A 85 -2.29 17.05 -25.80
C GLN A 85 -3.79 17.10 -26.03
N GLU A 86 -4.26 16.33 -27.02
CA GLU A 86 -5.68 16.09 -27.25
C GLU A 86 -6.12 14.84 -26.50
N LYS A 87 -7.22 14.94 -25.76
CA LYS A 87 -7.83 13.82 -25.04
C LYS A 87 -9.34 13.83 -25.21
N LYS A 88 -9.92 12.63 -25.22
CA LYS A 88 -11.37 12.45 -25.28
C LYS A 88 -12.02 12.62 -23.91
N LEU A 89 -13.14 13.33 -23.91
CA LEU A 89 -14.02 13.46 -22.76
C LEU A 89 -14.69 12.13 -22.43
N LYS A 90 -14.85 11.88 -21.15
CA LYS A 90 -15.49 10.70 -20.58
C LYS A 90 -16.40 11.09 -19.44
N VAL A 91 -17.55 10.41 -19.32
CA VAL A 91 -18.37 10.50 -18.11
C VAL A 91 -17.62 9.88 -16.93
N TYR A 92 -17.44 10.64 -15.85
CA TYR A 92 -16.83 10.17 -14.61
C TYR A 92 -17.87 9.52 -13.70
N PHE A 93 -17.57 8.29 -13.28
CA PHE A 93 -18.37 7.51 -12.34
C PHE A 93 -17.60 7.37 -11.01
N PRO A 94 -18.01 8.06 -9.92
CA PRO A 94 -17.25 8.16 -8.67
C PRO A 94 -17.22 6.89 -7.82
N PHE A 95 -18.17 5.96 -8.00
CA PHE A 95 -18.28 4.72 -7.19
C PHE A 95 -18.08 4.90 -5.67
N GLY A 96 -18.60 6.00 -5.12
CA GLY A 96 -18.50 6.35 -3.69
C GLY A 96 -17.55 7.51 -3.38
N ASN A 97 -16.74 7.94 -4.34
CA ASN A 97 -15.85 9.09 -4.15
C ASN A 97 -16.63 10.42 -4.03
N ALA A 98 -16.15 11.31 -3.16
CA ALA A 98 -16.76 12.60 -2.85
C ALA A 98 -16.39 13.70 -3.87
N GLY A 99 -15.63 13.37 -4.92
CA GLY A 99 -15.20 14.31 -5.94
C GLY A 99 -14.48 13.57 -7.07
N ILE A 100 -13.65 14.29 -7.82
CA ILE A 100 -12.72 13.68 -8.78
C ILE A 100 -11.47 13.27 -8.03
N ALA A 101 -11.05 12.01 -8.19
CA ALA A 101 -9.78 11.50 -7.70
C ALA A 101 -9.00 10.88 -8.85
N ASP A 102 -7.91 11.52 -9.23
CA ASP A 102 -6.99 11.11 -10.28
C ASP A 102 -5.55 10.99 -9.72
N SER A 103 -5.43 10.73 -8.41
CA SER A 103 -4.16 10.53 -7.71
C SER A 103 -3.33 9.44 -8.36
N GLY A 104 -2.02 9.65 -8.42
CA GLY A 104 -1.11 8.79 -9.16
C GLY A 104 0.32 8.83 -8.66
N PHE A 105 1.15 7.95 -9.22
CA PHE A 105 2.58 7.90 -8.96
C PHE A 105 3.37 8.31 -10.20
N TYR A 106 4.20 9.34 -10.07
CA TYR A 106 4.93 9.95 -11.17
C TYR A 106 6.44 9.78 -10.96
N GLU A 107 7.06 8.98 -11.81
CA GLU A 107 8.49 8.63 -11.70
C GLU A 107 9.43 9.83 -11.92
N ASN A 108 8.94 10.90 -12.57
CA ASN A 108 9.65 12.14 -12.90
C ASN A 108 8.75 13.36 -12.59
N PRO A 109 9.30 14.58 -12.38
CA PRO A 109 8.49 15.79 -12.16
C PRO A 109 7.52 16.09 -13.32
N LYS A 110 6.23 16.23 -13.02
CA LYS A 110 5.19 16.58 -14.01
C LYS A 110 4.30 17.69 -13.48
N TYR A 111 3.95 18.65 -14.33
CA TYR A 111 2.84 19.56 -14.08
C TYR A 111 1.54 18.90 -14.56
N LEU A 112 0.57 18.78 -13.68
CA LEU A 112 -0.71 18.13 -13.91
C LEU A 112 -1.79 19.18 -14.16
N ARG A 113 -2.69 18.90 -15.10
CA ARG A 113 -3.93 19.65 -15.26
C ARG A 113 -5.08 18.73 -15.64
N SER A 114 -6.25 18.94 -15.10
CA SER A 114 -7.48 18.25 -15.49
C SER A 114 -8.63 19.23 -15.47
N TYR A 115 -9.62 18.96 -16.30
CA TYR A 115 -10.86 19.74 -16.34
C TYR A 115 -12.05 18.81 -16.08
N GLY A 116 -13.02 19.32 -15.34
CA GLY A 116 -14.31 18.69 -15.10
C GLY A 116 -15.44 19.66 -15.47
N TYR A 117 -16.48 19.14 -16.10
CA TYR A 117 -17.67 19.88 -16.45
C TYR A 117 -18.94 19.17 -16.00
N THR A 118 -19.87 19.91 -15.41
CA THR A 118 -21.20 19.38 -15.09
C THR A 118 -22.24 20.49 -15.11
N LEU A 119 -23.50 20.10 -15.19
CA LEU A 119 -24.64 20.99 -15.06
C LEU A 119 -25.30 20.81 -13.70
N LEU A 120 -25.74 21.91 -13.09
CA LEU A 120 -26.57 21.92 -11.89
C LEU A 120 -27.96 22.45 -12.26
N ASP A 121 -28.99 21.61 -12.12
CA ASP A 121 -30.39 22.04 -12.25
C ASP A 121 -30.92 22.52 -10.90
N VAL A 122 -31.28 23.79 -10.85
CA VAL A 122 -31.53 24.55 -9.63
C VAL A 122 -33.01 24.97 -9.59
N PRO A 123 -33.80 24.52 -8.60
CA PRO A 123 -35.24 24.81 -8.53
C PRO A 123 -35.57 26.30 -8.40
N GLN A 124 -34.82 27.00 -7.56
CA GLN A 124 -34.99 28.43 -7.28
C GLN A 124 -33.63 29.12 -7.23
N GLU A 125 -33.58 30.36 -7.71
CA GLU A 125 -32.37 31.16 -7.63
C GLU A 125 -31.91 31.31 -6.16
N GLU A 126 -30.64 31.06 -5.90
CA GLU A 126 -30.05 31.21 -4.58
C GLU A 126 -28.58 31.62 -4.66
N THR A 127 -28.07 32.24 -3.60
CA THR A 127 -26.64 32.30 -3.34
C THR A 127 -26.32 31.21 -2.31
N ALA A 128 -25.69 30.14 -2.76
CA ALA A 128 -25.33 29.00 -1.94
C ALA A 128 -23.87 29.07 -1.51
N GLU A 129 -23.59 28.74 -0.25
CA GLU A 129 -22.23 28.46 0.17
C GLU A 129 -21.80 27.08 -0.34
N ALA A 130 -20.53 26.94 -0.68
CA ALA A 130 -19.88 25.67 -0.94
C ALA A 130 -18.49 25.63 -0.30
N GLU A 131 -18.01 24.43 -0.02
CA GLU A 131 -16.65 24.18 0.44
C GLU A 131 -15.88 23.45 -0.66
N VAL A 132 -14.75 24.01 -1.05
CA VAL A 132 -13.84 23.46 -2.06
C VAL A 132 -12.60 22.95 -1.34
N SER A 133 -12.19 21.70 -1.60
CA SER A 133 -10.95 21.14 -1.06
C SER A 133 -10.06 20.52 -2.14
N THR A 134 -8.75 20.60 -1.95
CA THR A 134 -7.70 20.02 -2.82
C THR A 134 -6.33 20.08 -2.14
N CYS A 135 -5.37 19.29 -2.63
CA CYS A 135 -3.94 19.43 -2.31
C CYS A 135 -3.23 20.43 -3.24
N GLY A 136 -3.59 20.44 -4.53
CA GLY A 136 -2.98 21.28 -5.56
C GLY A 136 -3.62 22.66 -5.66
N ALA A 137 -4.21 22.96 -6.81
CA ALA A 137 -4.99 24.16 -7.07
C ALA A 137 -6.29 23.83 -7.79
N VAL A 138 -7.36 24.52 -7.41
CA VAL A 138 -8.67 24.38 -8.04
C VAL A 138 -9.19 25.76 -8.44
N THR A 139 -9.50 25.90 -9.72
CA THR A 139 -10.21 27.05 -10.28
C THR A 139 -11.62 26.65 -10.66
N VAL A 140 -12.63 27.40 -10.19
CA VAL A 140 -14.05 27.11 -10.42
C VAL A 140 -14.69 28.26 -11.18
N TRP A 141 -15.39 27.93 -12.25
CA TRP A 141 -16.26 28.84 -12.99
C TRP A 141 -17.69 28.36 -12.95
N LEU A 142 -18.61 29.31 -12.78
CA LEU A 142 -20.06 29.09 -12.80
C LEU A 142 -20.65 29.98 -13.89
N ASN A 143 -21.32 29.37 -14.87
CA ASN A 143 -21.89 30.06 -16.04
C ASN A 143 -20.85 30.92 -16.79
N GLY A 144 -19.61 30.43 -16.87
CA GLY A 144 -18.48 31.13 -17.50
C GLY A 144 -17.83 32.22 -16.63
N GLU A 145 -18.41 32.57 -15.49
CA GLU A 145 -17.85 33.56 -14.57
C GLU A 145 -16.97 32.90 -13.51
N LEU A 146 -15.81 33.50 -13.22
CA LEU A 146 -14.88 32.98 -12.22
C LEU A 146 -15.50 33.12 -10.82
N VAL A 147 -15.64 31.99 -10.11
CA VAL A 147 -16.10 31.94 -8.71
C VAL A 147 -14.91 31.98 -7.76
N THR A 148 -13.89 31.14 -8.00
CA THR A 148 -12.70 31.06 -7.15
C THR A 148 -11.47 30.55 -7.91
N ASP A 149 -10.29 30.95 -7.46
CA ASP A 149 -9.00 30.33 -7.80
C ASP A 149 -8.27 30.00 -6.49
N PHE A 150 -8.50 28.80 -5.97
CA PHE A 150 -7.92 28.34 -4.72
C PHE A 150 -6.61 27.59 -4.99
N THR A 151 -5.47 28.15 -4.57
CA THR A 151 -4.13 27.70 -4.99
C THR A 151 -3.22 27.33 -3.80
N PRO A 152 -3.62 26.40 -2.91
CA PRO A 152 -2.80 26.04 -1.75
C PRO A 152 -1.47 25.36 -2.13
N PHE A 153 -1.46 24.50 -3.16
CA PHE A 153 -0.29 23.71 -3.60
C PHE A 153 0.46 23.02 -2.46
N THR A 154 -0.27 22.49 -1.49
CA THR A 154 0.24 21.75 -0.35
C THR A 154 0.32 20.26 -0.68
N ARG A 155 1.55 19.79 -0.91
CA ARG A 155 1.83 18.43 -1.36
C ARG A 155 1.21 17.39 -0.41
N ASN A 156 0.28 16.59 -0.94
CA ASN A 156 -0.45 15.51 -0.25
C ASN A 156 -1.10 15.93 1.07
N GLU A 157 -1.37 17.22 1.24
CA GLU A 157 -2.10 17.74 2.39
C GLU A 157 -3.30 18.53 1.88
N GLU A 158 -4.50 18.00 2.10
CA GLU A 158 -5.73 18.66 1.65
C GLU A 158 -5.95 19.97 2.42
N LYS A 159 -6.23 21.04 1.68
CA LYS A 159 -6.72 22.31 2.24
C LYS A 159 -8.11 22.56 1.72
N HIS A 160 -8.86 23.38 2.45
CA HIS A 160 -10.23 23.75 2.09
C HIS A 160 -10.43 25.26 2.17
N THR A 161 -11.40 25.75 1.39
CA THR A 161 -11.89 27.12 1.44
C THR A 161 -13.40 27.16 1.23
N ARG A 162 -14.06 28.19 1.75
CA ARG A 162 -15.48 28.44 1.49
C ARG A 162 -15.66 29.46 0.38
N VAL A 163 -16.64 29.21 -0.48
CA VAL A 163 -16.96 30.05 -1.63
C VAL A 163 -18.47 30.25 -1.72
N SER A 164 -18.87 31.39 -2.28
CA SER A 164 -20.27 31.71 -2.52
C SER A 164 -20.57 31.53 -4.00
N MET A 165 -21.56 30.68 -4.33
CA MET A 165 -21.99 30.38 -5.69
C MET A 165 -23.36 31.00 -5.95
N HIS A 166 -23.44 31.91 -6.93
CA HIS A 166 -24.70 32.53 -7.31
C HIS A 166 -25.42 31.68 -8.37
N LEU A 167 -26.30 30.81 -7.90
CA LEU A 167 -27.01 29.82 -8.71
C LEU A 167 -28.33 30.41 -9.22
N LYS A 168 -28.47 30.49 -10.54
CA LYS A 168 -29.70 30.95 -11.21
C LYS A 168 -30.74 29.83 -11.21
N LYS A 169 -32.02 30.17 -11.26
CA LYS A 169 -33.07 29.16 -11.49
C LYS A 169 -32.85 28.46 -12.84
N GLY A 170 -32.94 27.14 -12.86
CA GLY A 170 -32.71 26.29 -14.04
C GLY A 170 -31.28 25.75 -14.12
N ILE A 171 -30.78 25.56 -15.34
CA ILE A 171 -29.46 25.00 -15.60
C ILE A 171 -28.37 26.03 -15.30
N ASN A 172 -27.37 25.62 -14.52
CA ASN A 172 -26.12 26.34 -14.32
C ASN A 172 -24.96 25.46 -14.77
N GLU A 173 -24.03 26.04 -15.52
CA GLU A 173 -22.83 25.36 -16.01
C GLU A 173 -21.69 25.49 -15.01
N LEU A 174 -21.10 24.37 -14.58
CA LEU A 174 -20.00 24.34 -13.64
C LEU A 174 -18.77 23.74 -14.31
N THR A 175 -17.71 24.54 -14.45
CA THR A 175 -16.40 24.10 -14.95
C THR A 175 -15.38 24.18 -13.83
N VAL A 176 -14.61 23.13 -13.63
CA VAL A 176 -13.55 23.04 -12.63
C VAL A 176 -12.24 22.69 -13.32
N CYS A 177 -11.18 23.43 -13.03
CA CYS A 177 -9.81 23.09 -13.40
C CYS A 177 -9.04 22.70 -12.14
N LEU A 178 -8.46 21.51 -12.13
CA LEU A 178 -7.56 21.04 -11.08
C LEU A 178 -6.13 21.05 -11.62
N GLU A 179 -5.17 21.53 -10.84
CA GLU A 179 -3.75 21.58 -11.20
C GLU A 179 -2.88 21.18 -10.02
N ASP A 180 -1.76 20.50 -10.27
CA ASP A 180 -0.74 20.26 -9.26
C ASP A 180 0.63 20.07 -9.93
N LEU A 181 1.68 20.10 -9.14
CA LEU A 181 3.01 19.67 -9.50
C LEU A 181 3.26 18.31 -8.85
N ALA A 182 3.33 17.28 -9.68
CA ALA A 182 3.54 15.91 -9.25
C ALA A 182 5.00 15.62 -8.94
N GLU A 183 5.21 15.02 -7.77
CA GLU A 183 6.49 14.53 -7.28
C GLU A 183 6.26 13.17 -6.61
N ARG A 184 6.47 12.08 -7.36
CA ARG A 184 6.21 10.70 -6.93
C ARG A 184 4.72 10.46 -6.65
N ASP A 185 4.38 10.02 -5.44
CA ASP A 185 3.01 9.91 -4.96
C ASP A 185 2.38 11.28 -4.81
N THR A 186 1.36 11.53 -5.63
CA THR A 186 0.66 12.81 -5.69
C THR A 186 -0.83 12.59 -5.50
N ASP A 187 -1.36 13.10 -4.39
CA ASP A 187 -2.80 13.16 -4.12
C ASP A 187 -3.42 14.24 -5.00
N TYR A 188 -4.04 13.81 -6.09
CA TYR A 188 -4.52 14.68 -7.15
C TYR A 188 -6.05 14.57 -7.25
N HIS A 189 -6.71 15.33 -6.40
CA HIS A 189 -8.17 15.33 -6.28
C HIS A 189 -8.72 16.71 -5.96
N TYR A 190 -10.02 16.87 -6.19
CA TYR A 190 -10.79 17.98 -5.61
C TYR A 190 -12.16 17.52 -5.15
N ARG A 191 -12.71 18.22 -4.17
CA ARG A 191 -14.09 18.03 -3.69
C ARG A 191 -14.80 19.36 -3.68
N LEU A 192 -16.08 19.35 -4.05
CA LEU A 192 -16.95 20.51 -3.98
C LEU A 192 -18.21 20.12 -3.22
N ARG A 193 -18.24 20.49 -1.94
CA ARG A 193 -19.35 20.22 -1.03
C ARG A 193 -20.35 21.37 -1.10
N TYR A 194 -21.58 21.06 -1.49
CA TYR A 194 -22.66 22.02 -1.54
C TYR A 194 -23.25 22.24 -0.14
N LEU A 195 -23.33 23.49 0.33
CA LEU A 195 -23.86 23.87 1.65
C LEU A 195 -25.09 24.78 1.54
N GLY A 196 -25.73 24.84 0.36
CA GLY A 196 -26.98 25.56 0.16
C GLY A 196 -28.17 24.87 0.81
N LYS A 197 -29.38 25.41 0.61
CA LYS A 197 -30.56 25.04 1.41
C LYS A 197 -31.57 24.16 0.67
N GLN A 198 -31.43 24.02 -0.65
CA GLN A 198 -32.36 23.27 -1.49
C GLN A 198 -31.73 21.97 -1.99
N GLU A 199 -32.56 21.12 -2.58
CA GLU A 199 -32.08 19.94 -3.31
C GLU A 199 -31.89 20.31 -4.78
N LEU A 200 -30.68 20.08 -5.28
CA LEU A 200 -30.29 20.30 -6.66
C LEU A 200 -30.25 18.97 -7.41
N ARG A 201 -30.14 19.02 -8.75
CA ARG A 201 -29.76 17.85 -9.54
C ARG A 201 -28.47 18.10 -10.30
N ILE A 202 -27.55 17.14 -10.21
CA ILE A 202 -26.37 17.09 -11.08
C ILE A 202 -26.81 16.45 -12.40
N ARG A 203 -26.49 17.09 -13.52
CA ARG A 203 -26.80 16.62 -14.87
C ARG A 203 -25.53 16.50 -15.70
N ILE A 204 -25.31 15.33 -16.28
CA ILE A 204 -24.24 15.10 -17.26
C ILE A 204 -24.86 14.99 -18.66
N PRO A 205 -24.50 15.87 -19.61
CA PRO A 205 -25.04 15.81 -20.96
C PRO A 205 -24.53 14.56 -21.67
N VAL A 206 -25.45 13.85 -22.33
CA VAL A 206 -25.17 12.67 -23.15
C VAL A 206 -25.95 12.75 -24.47
N ARG A 207 -25.57 11.93 -25.44
CA ARG A 207 -26.25 11.89 -26.75
C ARG A 207 -27.71 11.45 -26.60
N GLU A 208 -28.55 11.82 -27.55
CA GLU A 208 -30.00 11.52 -27.51
C GLU A 208 -30.33 10.03 -27.56
N ASP A 209 -29.46 9.25 -28.21
CA ASP A 209 -29.56 7.79 -28.35
C ASP A 209 -29.10 7.02 -27.11
N VAL A 210 -28.60 7.70 -26.07
CA VAL A 210 -28.19 7.05 -24.81
C VAL A 210 -29.41 6.69 -23.98
N ASP A 211 -29.60 5.40 -23.75
CA ASP A 211 -30.51 4.88 -22.72
C ASP A 211 -29.89 5.10 -21.33
N THR A 212 -30.44 6.06 -20.59
CA THR A 212 -29.94 6.48 -19.29
C THR A 212 -30.32 5.51 -18.16
N ASP A 213 -31.38 4.73 -18.32
CA ASP A 213 -31.79 3.73 -17.34
C ASP A 213 -30.88 2.50 -17.44
N ALA A 214 -30.51 2.07 -18.65
CA ALA A 214 -29.51 1.02 -18.87
C ALA A 214 -28.14 1.40 -18.27
N VAL A 215 -27.71 2.65 -18.44
CA VAL A 215 -26.45 3.16 -17.86
C VAL A 215 -26.50 3.15 -16.33
N LYS A 216 -27.61 3.60 -15.71
CA LYS A 216 -27.79 3.57 -14.25
C LYS A 216 -27.83 2.14 -13.70
N ALA A 217 -28.47 1.21 -14.42
CA ALA A 217 -28.51 -0.20 -14.04
C ALA A 217 -27.11 -0.83 -14.09
N ALA A 218 -26.33 -0.54 -15.14
CA ALA A 218 -24.94 -0.98 -15.24
C ALA A 218 -24.06 -0.40 -14.13
N GLU A 219 -24.17 0.90 -13.86
CA GLU A 219 -23.45 1.54 -12.76
C GLU A 219 -23.79 0.89 -11.41
N HIS A 220 -25.07 0.63 -11.14
CA HIS A 220 -25.50 -0.05 -9.92
C HIS A 220 -24.92 -1.45 -9.82
N ALA A 221 -24.97 -2.24 -10.91
CA ALA A 221 -24.42 -3.59 -10.93
C ALA A 221 -22.90 -3.62 -10.70
N LEU A 222 -22.14 -2.68 -11.29
CA LEU A 222 -20.72 -2.51 -11.02
C LEU A 222 -20.47 -2.06 -9.57
N SER A 223 -21.31 -1.21 -9.01
CA SER A 223 -21.22 -0.83 -7.60
C SER A 223 -21.39 -2.05 -6.68
N ALA A 224 -22.37 -2.90 -6.98
CA ALA A 224 -22.73 -4.09 -6.22
C ALA A 224 -21.82 -5.31 -6.47
N MET A 225 -20.95 -5.29 -7.49
CA MET A 225 -20.12 -6.45 -7.86
C MET A 225 -19.14 -6.85 -6.75
N TYR A 226 -18.89 -8.16 -6.64
CA TYR A 226 -18.02 -8.72 -5.61
C TYR A 226 -17.48 -10.10 -5.99
N PHE A 227 -16.30 -10.44 -5.47
CA PHE A 227 -15.81 -11.82 -5.46
C PHE A 227 -16.46 -12.60 -4.32
N GLU A 228 -16.68 -13.90 -4.47
CA GLU A 228 -17.29 -14.71 -3.41
C GLU A 228 -16.35 -14.93 -2.21
N LYS A 229 -15.09 -15.23 -2.54
CA LYS A 229 -13.96 -15.42 -1.61
C LYS A 229 -12.97 -14.28 -1.72
N GLU A 230 -12.18 -14.06 -0.67
CA GLU A 230 -11.04 -13.15 -0.78
C GLU A 230 -9.88 -13.82 -1.53
N ALA A 231 -9.57 -15.06 -1.14
CA ALA A 231 -8.47 -15.85 -1.67
C ALA A 231 -8.99 -17.03 -2.49
N TYR A 232 -8.47 -17.15 -3.71
CA TYR A 232 -8.67 -18.30 -4.58
C TYR A 232 -7.34 -19.05 -4.70
N LEU A 233 -7.26 -20.21 -4.07
CA LEU A 233 -6.06 -21.04 -3.98
C LEU A 233 -6.17 -22.23 -4.96
N SER A 234 -5.53 -22.13 -6.12
CA SER A 234 -5.61 -23.11 -7.21
C SER A 234 -7.04 -23.55 -7.56
N GLU A 235 -7.93 -22.58 -7.72
CA GLU A 235 -9.34 -22.80 -8.01
C GLU A 235 -9.90 -21.75 -9.00
N PRO A 236 -11.12 -21.97 -9.56
CA PRO A 236 -11.80 -20.99 -10.42
C PRO A 236 -12.06 -19.64 -9.74
N VAL A 237 -11.64 -18.55 -10.38
CA VAL A 237 -11.93 -17.18 -9.95
C VAL A 237 -13.23 -16.69 -10.61
N CYS A 238 -14.23 -16.40 -9.79
CA CYS A 238 -15.56 -16.00 -10.23
C CYS A 238 -15.96 -14.61 -9.71
N LEU A 239 -16.49 -13.78 -10.60
CA LEU A 239 -17.06 -12.47 -10.27
C LEU A 239 -18.59 -12.55 -10.21
N ASN A 240 -19.17 -12.06 -9.12
CA ASN A 240 -20.62 -11.93 -8.97
C ASN A 240 -21.05 -10.50 -9.24
N LEU A 241 -22.19 -10.35 -9.89
CA LEU A 241 -22.80 -9.06 -10.24
C LEU A 241 -24.32 -9.18 -10.28
N GLU A 242 -25.00 -8.05 -10.19
CA GLU A 242 -26.44 -8.03 -10.47
C GLU A 242 -26.70 -8.10 -11.98
N SER A 243 -27.80 -8.73 -12.37
CA SER A 243 -28.21 -8.76 -13.77
C SER A 243 -28.75 -7.40 -14.17
N PHE A 244 -28.08 -6.74 -15.11
CA PHE A 244 -28.49 -5.44 -15.65
C PHE A 244 -28.62 -5.43 -17.18
N ALA A 245 -28.05 -6.43 -17.85
CA ALA A 245 -27.98 -6.49 -19.31
C ALA A 245 -29.29 -7.03 -19.91
N GLU A 246 -29.90 -6.29 -20.85
CA GLU A 246 -31.02 -6.77 -21.68
C GLU A 246 -30.53 -7.44 -22.96
N GLU A 247 -29.37 -7.00 -23.45
CA GLU A 247 -28.62 -7.57 -24.55
C GLU A 247 -27.17 -7.85 -24.12
N PRO A 248 -26.41 -8.69 -24.84
CA PRO A 248 -25.05 -9.02 -24.44
C PRO A 248 -24.11 -7.80 -24.36
N VAL A 249 -23.55 -7.53 -23.19
CA VAL A 249 -22.63 -6.40 -22.92
C VAL A 249 -21.18 -6.86 -22.96
N GLN A 250 -20.31 -6.12 -23.67
CA GLN A 250 -18.87 -6.38 -23.65
C GLN A 250 -18.24 -5.91 -22.34
N MET A 251 -17.41 -6.76 -21.74
CA MET A 251 -16.65 -6.47 -20.54
C MET A 251 -15.16 -6.68 -20.79
N VAL A 252 -14.35 -5.70 -20.43
CA VAL A 252 -12.89 -5.79 -20.43
C VAL A 252 -12.40 -5.86 -18.99
N LEU A 253 -11.61 -6.88 -18.68
CA LEU A 253 -10.95 -7.05 -17.40
C LEU A 253 -9.46 -6.78 -17.57
N THR A 254 -8.97 -5.68 -17.00
CA THR A 254 -7.56 -5.31 -17.07
C THR A 254 -6.93 -5.47 -15.69
N PRO A 255 -6.05 -6.47 -15.49
CA PRO A 255 -5.28 -6.56 -14.26
C PRO A 255 -4.25 -5.42 -14.20
N ASP A 256 -3.96 -4.94 -13.01
CA ASP A 256 -2.97 -3.90 -12.77
C ASP A 256 -1.53 -4.35 -13.07
N ARG A 257 -1.30 -5.67 -13.18
CA ARG A 257 0.00 -6.27 -13.48
C ARG A 257 -0.12 -7.63 -14.14
N PHE A 258 0.98 -8.02 -14.79
CA PHE A 258 1.26 -9.38 -15.23
C PHE A 258 0.13 -10.05 -16.04
N THR A 259 -0.29 -9.42 -17.15
CA THR A 259 -0.98 -9.97 -18.34
C THR A 259 -1.58 -8.81 -19.15
N GLY A 260 -2.05 -9.07 -20.38
CA GLY A 260 -2.87 -8.12 -21.13
C GLY A 260 -4.35 -8.15 -20.72
N PRO A 261 -5.18 -7.22 -21.24
CA PRO A 261 -6.62 -7.22 -21.00
C PRO A 261 -7.27 -8.53 -21.44
N LYS A 262 -8.25 -9.01 -20.67
CA LYS A 262 -9.12 -10.14 -21.02
C LYS A 262 -10.51 -9.64 -21.39
N HIS A 263 -11.11 -10.23 -22.42
CA HIS A 263 -12.42 -9.85 -22.94
C HIS A 263 -13.47 -10.91 -22.61
N TYR A 264 -14.62 -10.45 -22.12
CA TYR A 264 -15.76 -11.27 -21.76
C TYR A 264 -17.06 -10.64 -22.29
N GLN A 265 -18.13 -11.43 -22.25
CA GLN A 265 -19.46 -10.97 -22.58
C GLN A 265 -20.40 -11.29 -21.41
N ILE A 266 -21.11 -10.26 -20.93
CA ILE A 266 -22.16 -10.38 -19.92
C ILE A 266 -23.46 -10.65 -20.67
N LEU A 267 -24.05 -11.82 -20.44
CA LEU A 267 -25.30 -12.22 -21.07
C LEU A 267 -26.53 -11.74 -20.28
N PRO A 268 -27.70 -11.58 -20.92
CA PRO A 268 -28.93 -11.25 -20.22
C PRO A 268 -29.26 -12.26 -19.10
N GLY A 269 -29.60 -11.76 -17.92
CA GLY A 269 -29.89 -12.60 -16.74
C GLY A 269 -28.66 -13.14 -16.00
N GLN A 270 -27.44 -12.91 -16.50
CA GLN A 270 -26.21 -13.41 -15.89
C GLN A 270 -25.90 -12.70 -14.56
N LYS A 271 -25.62 -13.49 -13.52
CA LYS A 271 -25.30 -12.99 -12.16
C LYS A 271 -23.92 -13.42 -11.65
N GLN A 272 -23.26 -14.30 -12.39
CA GLN A 272 -21.92 -14.80 -12.07
C GLN A 272 -21.16 -15.05 -13.37
N MET A 273 -19.86 -14.76 -13.33
CA MET A 273 -18.94 -14.95 -14.45
C MET A 273 -17.69 -15.68 -13.98
N TYR A 274 -17.35 -16.77 -14.66
CA TYR A 274 -16.01 -17.35 -14.56
C TYR A 274 -15.02 -16.43 -15.29
N LEU A 275 -13.97 -16.01 -14.59
CA LEU A 275 -12.93 -15.16 -15.18
C LEU A 275 -11.75 -16.01 -15.68
N PHE A 276 -11.12 -16.77 -14.80
CA PHE A 276 -9.95 -17.60 -15.08
C PHE A 276 -9.70 -18.58 -13.92
N HIS A 277 -8.76 -19.52 -14.08
CA HIS A 277 -8.31 -20.38 -12.99
C HIS A 277 -7.14 -19.70 -12.26
N ALA A 278 -7.06 -19.80 -10.93
CA ALA A 278 -6.00 -19.14 -10.15
C ALA A 278 -4.57 -19.51 -10.58
N ASP A 279 -4.40 -20.70 -11.17
CA ASP A 279 -3.12 -21.18 -11.71
C ASP A 279 -2.75 -20.59 -13.09
N ASP A 280 -3.70 -19.93 -13.78
CA ASP A 280 -3.49 -19.33 -15.10
C ASP A 280 -2.75 -17.98 -15.03
N VAL A 281 -2.57 -17.44 -13.82
CA VAL A 281 -1.92 -16.14 -13.56
C VAL A 281 -0.86 -16.29 -12.47
N PRO A 282 0.16 -15.41 -12.44
CA PRO A 282 1.11 -15.35 -11.33
C PRO A 282 0.43 -15.18 -9.97
N SER A 283 1.13 -15.54 -8.89
CA SER A 283 0.54 -15.49 -7.56
C SER A 283 0.57 -14.06 -7.02
N SER A 284 -0.59 -13.46 -6.80
CA SER A 284 -0.66 -12.08 -6.31
C SER A 284 -2.04 -11.68 -5.80
N PHE A 285 -2.08 -10.62 -4.99
CA PHE A 285 -3.28 -9.82 -4.83
C PHE A 285 -3.41 -8.87 -6.03
N TYR A 286 -4.43 -9.08 -6.86
CA TYR A 286 -4.66 -8.31 -8.07
C TYR A 286 -5.69 -7.22 -7.83
N PHE A 287 -5.46 -6.05 -8.44
CA PHE A 287 -6.52 -5.10 -8.70
C PHE A 287 -6.92 -5.20 -10.16
N PHE A 288 -8.21 -5.40 -10.41
CA PHE A 288 -8.78 -5.51 -11.75
C PHE A 288 -9.61 -4.28 -12.05
N ARG A 289 -9.25 -3.55 -13.11
CA ARG A 289 -10.14 -2.57 -13.73
C ARG A 289 -11.13 -3.32 -14.63
N VAL A 290 -12.40 -3.31 -14.23
CA VAL A 290 -13.52 -3.84 -15.00
C VAL A 290 -14.15 -2.68 -15.76
N GLU A 291 -14.23 -2.79 -17.08
CA GLU A 291 -14.85 -1.80 -17.96
C GLU A 291 -15.96 -2.45 -18.79
N VAL A 292 -17.15 -1.84 -18.79
CA VAL A 292 -18.30 -2.28 -19.60
C VAL A 292 -18.74 -1.18 -20.56
N ALA A 293 -19.14 -1.55 -21.77
CA ALA A 293 -19.68 -0.63 -22.76
C ALA A 293 -21.21 -0.73 -22.83
N VAL A 294 -21.92 0.32 -22.44
CA VAL A 294 -23.39 0.36 -22.37
C VAL A 294 -23.90 1.65 -23.00
N SER A 295 -24.80 1.53 -23.98
CA SER A 295 -25.40 2.68 -24.68
C SER A 295 -24.37 3.68 -25.22
N GLY A 296 -23.22 3.20 -25.69
CA GLY A 296 -22.12 4.03 -26.22
C GLY A 296 -21.18 4.65 -25.17
N LEU A 297 -21.45 4.49 -23.88
CA LEU A 297 -20.59 4.93 -22.78
C LEU A 297 -19.74 3.78 -22.24
N VAL A 298 -18.56 4.10 -21.71
CA VAL A 298 -17.70 3.14 -20.99
C VAL A 298 -17.75 3.44 -19.50
N ILE A 299 -18.18 2.46 -18.71
CA ILE A 299 -18.24 2.54 -17.25
C ILE A 299 -17.15 1.63 -16.68
N GLY A 300 -16.27 2.19 -15.84
CA GLY A 300 -15.10 1.47 -15.33
C GLY A 300 -14.97 1.54 -13.80
N LYS A 301 -14.73 0.40 -13.14
CA LYS A 301 -14.47 0.32 -11.69
C LYS A 301 -13.33 -0.65 -11.38
N VAL A 302 -12.60 -0.38 -10.30
CA VAL A 302 -11.57 -1.28 -9.77
C VAL A 302 -12.17 -2.23 -8.73
N ILE A 303 -11.79 -3.50 -8.80
CA ILE A 303 -12.09 -4.51 -7.78
C ILE A 303 -10.87 -5.40 -7.54
N GLY A 304 -10.63 -5.82 -6.29
CA GLY A 304 -9.49 -6.65 -5.92
C GLY A 304 -9.86 -8.05 -5.43
N THR A 305 -8.98 -9.02 -5.67
CA THR A 305 -9.02 -10.35 -5.03
C THR A 305 -7.63 -10.98 -5.04
N TYR A 306 -7.42 -11.94 -4.15
CA TYR A 306 -6.19 -12.69 -4.05
C TYR A 306 -6.26 -13.99 -4.88
N SER A 307 -5.33 -14.15 -5.82
CA SER A 307 -5.16 -15.36 -6.64
C SER A 307 -3.80 -15.99 -6.34
N PHE A 308 -3.78 -17.27 -5.99
CA PHE A 308 -2.54 -17.94 -5.59
C PHE A 308 -2.46 -19.36 -6.15
N ASN A 309 -1.31 -19.70 -6.72
CA ASN A 309 -1.01 -21.03 -7.21
C ASN A 309 -0.32 -21.84 -6.10
N THR A 310 -0.97 -22.93 -5.69
CA THR A 310 -0.54 -23.78 -4.57
C THR A 310 0.52 -24.82 -4.94
N GLN A 311 0.93 -24.92 -6.20
CA GLN A 311 1.93 -25.89 -6.70
C GLN A 311 3.21 -25.91 -5.86
N PHE A 312 3.64 -24.73 -5.38
CA PHE A 312 4.87 -24.59 -4.60
C PHE A 312 4.67 -24.72 -3.08
N MET A 313 3.43 -24.85 -2.58
CA MET A 313 3.15 -25.02 -1.15
C MET A 313 3.35 -26.46 -0.65
N ALA A 314 3.29 -27.44 -1.55
CA ALA A 314 3.20 -28.85 -1.18
C ALA A 314 4.54 -29.52 -0.81
N TYR A 315 5.67 -28.82 -0.91
CA TYR A 315 7.00 -29.43 -0.87
C TYR A 315 7.92 -28.79 0.17
N HIS A 316 8.56 -29.64 0.97
CA HIS A 316 9.55 -29.26 1.97
C HIS A 316 10.75 -30.18 1.86
N GLU A 317 11.93 -29.60 1.63
CA GLU A 317 13.22 -30.28 1.58
C GLU A 317 13.87 -30.23 2.96
N ASP A 318 14.52 -31.33 3.34
CA ASP A 318 15.02 -31.53 4.71
C ASP A 318 16.18 -30.58 5.02
N THR A 319 17.12 -30.40 4.09
CA THR A 319 18.33 -29.60 4.32
C THR A 319 18.28 -28.20 3.70
N TYR A 320 19.05 -27.27 4.28
CA TYR A 320 19.17 -25.90 3.77
C TYR A 320 19.68 -25.85 2.33
N GLU A 321 20.68 -26.68 2.01
CA GLU A 321 21.23 -26.76 0.66
C GLU A 321 20.25 -27.33 -0.36
N GLU A 322 19.45 -28.35 -0.01
CA GLU A 322 18.39 -28.85 -0.90
C GLU A 322 17.34 -27.77 -1.19
N ARG A 323 16.95 -26.97 -0.19
CA ARG A 323 16.05 -25.82 -0.40
C ARG A 323 16.65 -24.78 -1.34
N LYS A 324 17.94 -24.46 -1.19
CA LYS A 324 18.64 -23.56 -2.14
C LYS A 324 18.60 -24.12 -3.55
N GLN A 325 18.93 -25.40 -3.74
CA GLN A 325 18.91 -26.02 -5.08
C GLN A 325 17.52 -26.02 -5.70
N ARG A 326 16.47 -26.28 -4.90
CA ARG A 326 15.10 -26.18 -5.37
C ARG A 326 14.73 -24.77 -5.81
N ILE A 327 15.04 -23.76 -5.00
CA ILE A 327 14.75 -22.36 -5.34
C ILE A 327 15.48 -21.98 -6.63
N ARG A 328 16.75 -22.38 -6.77
CA ARG A 328 17.51 -22.15 -8.01
C ARG A 328 16.85 -22.82 -9.22
N ALA A 329 16.38 -24.06 -9.08
CA ALA A 329 15.65 -24.77 -10.14
C ALA A 329 14.36 -24.03 -10.53
N ILE A 330 13.56 -23.59 -9.55
CA ILE A 330 12.33 -22.81 -9.80
C ILE A 330 12.64 -21.52 -10.56
N ILE A 331 13.66 -20.76 -10.12
CA ILE A 331 14.04 -19.49 -10.75
C ILE A 331 14.53 -19.71 -12.19
N ARG A 332 15.23 -20.82 -12.47
CA ARG A 332 15.71 -21.15 -13.82
C ARG A 332 14.57 -21.35 -14.83
N ASP A 333 13.41 -21.82 -14.36
CA ASP A 333 12.23 -22.13 -15.18
C ASP A 333 11.25 -20.94 -15.31
N THR A 334 11.60 -19.76 -14.79
CA THR A 334 10.80 -18.53 -14.93
C THR A 334 10.91 -17.90 -16.33
N ASP A 335 10.15 -16.82 -16.57
CA ASP A 335 10.13 -16.08 -17.85
C ASP A 335 11.54 -15.69 -18.33
N GLU A 336 11.74 -15.75 -19.65
CA GLU A 336 13.07 -15.50 -20.21
C GLU A 336 13.58 -14.07 -19.97
N GLY A 337 12.67 -13.10 -19.82
CA GLY A 337 12.99 -11.72 -19.50
C GLY A 337 13.31 -11.48 -18.02
N SER A 338 13.24 -12.49 -17.15
CA SER A 338 13.58 -12.37 -15.73
C SER A 338 15.07 -12.09 -15.52
N ASP A 339 15.36 -11.00 -14.82
CA ASP A 339 16.69 -10.67 -14.31
C ASP A 339 17.21 -11.69 -13.29
N TYR A 340 16.34 -12.20 -12.41
CA TYR A 340 16.67 -13.27 -11.46
C TYR A 340 17.13 -14.54 -12.17
N ARG A 341 16.42 -14.97 -13.24
CA ARG A 341 16.82 -16.11 -14.07
C ARG A 341 18.21 -15.89 -14.67
N ALA A 342 18.48 -14.69 -15.17
CA ALA A 342 19.78 -14.37 -15.75
C ALA A 342 20.91 -14.46 -14.71
N VAL A 343 20.70 -13.97 -13.48
CA VAL A 343 21.68 -14.09 -12.39
C VAL A 343 21.99 -15.57 -12.09
N ILE A 344 20.97 -16.42 -11.95
CA ILE A 344 21.18 -17.85 -11.66
C ILE A 344 21.94 -18.55 -12.80
N ARG A 345 21.58 -18.30 -14.07
CA ARG A 345 22.28 -18.91 -15.22
C ARG A 345 23.74 -18.48 -15.31
N LEU A 346 24.04 -17.21 -15.05
CA LEU A 346 25.42 -16.71 -15.03
C LEU A 346 26.27 -17.39 -13.95
N HIS A 347 25.71 -17.62 -12.77
CA HIS A 347 26.37 -18.39 -11.70
C HIS A 347 26.63 -19.85 -12.09
N ASP A 348 25.78 -20.44 -12.93
CA ASP A 348 25.96 -21.78 -13.49
C ASP A 348 26.92 -21.81 -14.70
N GLY A 349 27.57 -20.69 -15.04
CA GLY A 349 28.49 -20.58 -16.16
C GLY A 349 27.83 -20.47 -17.53
N GLU A 350 26.53 -20.17 -17.56
CA GLU A 350 25.72 -20.05 -18.77
C GLU A 350 25.36 -18.59 -19.05
N VAL A 351 25.81 -18.04 -20.19
CA VAL A 351 25.47 -16.68 -20.61
C VAL A 351 24.15 -16.69 -21.37
N PRO A 352 23.09 -16.02 -20.88
CA PRO A 352 21.83 -15.95 -21.61
C PRO A 352 21.96 -15.15 -22.91
N ASP A 353 21.41 -15.65 -24.01
CA ASP A 353 21.43 -14.96 -25.32
C ASP A 353 20.75 -13.57 -25.28
N ASN A 354 19.81 -13.37 -24.37
CA ASN A 354 19.07 -12.13 -24.18
C ASN A 354 19.64 -11.22 -23.06
N LEU A 355 20.83 -11.52 -22.54
CA LEU A 355 21.47 -10.77 -21.44
C LEU A 355 21.56 -9.25 -21.73
N GLU A 356 21.96 -8.86 -22.94
CA GLU A 356 22.05 -7.44 -23.33
C GLU A 356 20.70 -6.73 -23.27
N LYS A 357 19.62 -7.42 -23.66
CA LYS A 357 18.25 -6.88 -23.57
C LYS A 357 17.81 -6.70 -22.12
N ILE A 358 18.10 -7.68 -21.25
CA ILE A 358 17.80 -7.60 -19.82
C ILE A 358 18.51 -6.38 -19.22
N LEU A 359 19.83 -6.26 -19.39
CA LEU A 359 20.60 -5.14 -18.85
C LEU A 359 20.20 -3.79 -19.47
N SER A 360 19.81 -3.75 -20.74
CA SER A 360 19.30 -2.52 -21.38
C SER A 360 18.01 -2.02 -20.72
N ASN A 361 17.11 -2.92 -20.29
CA ASN A 361 15.91 -2.54 -19.54
C ASN A 361 16.25 -1.94 -18.17
N HIS A 362 17.27 -2.47 -17.48
CA HIS A 362 17.77 -1.88 -16.23
C HIS A 362 18.39 -0.51 -16.50
N MET A 363 19.24 -0.39 -17.53
CA MET A 363 19.89 0.87 -17.90
C MET A 363 18.89 1.96 -18.27
N ALA A 364 17.77 1.64 -18.94
CA ALA A 364 16.74 2.62 -19.24
C ALA A 364 16.20 3.31 -17.97
N TRP A 365 15.91 2.53 -16.93
CA TRP A 365 15.45 3.06 -15.64
C TRP A 365 16.53 3.86 -14.91
N VAL A 366 17.77 3.36 -14.92
CA VAL A 366 18.92 4.00 -14.27
C VAL A 366 19.25 5.33 -14.94
N ASN A 367 19.31 5.37 -16.27
CA ASN A 367 19.65 6.58 -17.03
C ASN A 367 18.59 7.68 -16.90
N GLU A 368 17.31 7.28 -16.81
CA GLU A 368 16.20 8.20 -16.57
C GLU A 368 16.05 8.62 -15.10
N ARG A 369 16.79 7.98 -14.17
CA ARG A 369 16.73 8.25 -12.73
C ARG A 369 15.30 8.18 -12.19
N ARG A 370 14.56 7.17 -12.65
CA ARG A 370 13.20 6.89 -12.16
C ARG A 370 13.26 6.56 -10.68
N ASP A 371 12.23 6.92 -9.91
CA ASP A 371 12.13 6.47 -8.52
C ASP A 371 12.16 4.93 -8.46
N CYS A 372 12.81 4.37 -7.43
CA CYS A 372 13.10 2.93 -7.30
C CYS A 372 14.06 2.34 -8.36
N SER A 373 14.75 3.14 -9.16
CA SER A 373 15.79 2.65 -10.08
C SER A 373 16.99 2.02 -9.36
N ASP A 374 17.20 2.33 -8.08
CA ASP A 374 18.21 1.71 -7.21
C ASP A 374 17.99 0.20 -7.03
N PHE A 375 16.74 -0.28 -7.02
CA PHE A 375 16.42 -1.71 -6.97
C PHE A 375 16.82 -2.46 -8.25
N ARG A 376 16.89 -1.75 -9.38
CA ARG A 376 17.40 -2.28 -10.65
C ARG A 376 18.91 -2.12 -10.77
N LEU A 377 19.44 -1.01 -10.26
CA LEU A 377 20.86 -0.69 -10.28
C LEU A 377 21.67 -1.73 -9.51
N ILE A 378 21.24 -2.13 -8.32
CA ILE A 378 21.99 -3.10 -7.52
C ILE A 378 22.18 -4.45 -8.24
N ILE A 379 21.14 -4.93 -8.94
CA ILE A 379 21.22 -6.16 -9.75
C ILE A 379 22.18 -5.96 -10.93
N MET A 380 22.12 -4.81 -11.60
CA MET A 380 23.02 -4.47 -12.70
C MET A 380 24.49 -4.40 -12.23
N VAL A 381 24.75 -3.72 -11.11
CA VAL A 381 26.07 -3.61 -10.49
C VAL A 381 26.59 -4.99 -10.10
N TYR A 382 25.74 -5.82 -9.47
CA TYR A 382 26.08 -7.19 -9.10
C TYR A 382 26.54 -8.01 -10.31
N MET A 383 25.73 -8.00 -11.39
CA MET A 383 26.04 -8.73 -12.61
C MET A 383 27.33 -8.22 -13.25
N TYR A 384 27.58 -6.90 -13.24
CA TYR A 384 28.81 -6.33 -13.76
C TYR A 384 30.04 -6.76 -12.94
N VAL A 385 29.99 -6.63 -11.61
CA VAL A 385 31.13 -6.96 -10.73
C VAL A 385 31.54 -8.43 -10.88
N ARG A 386 30.56 -9.34 -10.95
CA ARG A 386 30.82 -10.79 -11.05
C ARG A 386 31.10 -11.25 -12.47
N PHE A 387 30.34 -10.76 -13.45
CA PHE A 387 30.23 -11.39 -14.76
C PHE A 387 30.61 -10.47 -15.92
N SER A 388 31.14 -9.26 -15.70
CA SER A 388 31.51 -8.35 -16.81
C SER A 388 32.58 -8.91 -17.75
N HIS A 389 33.33 -9.94 -17.34
CA HIS A 389 34.26 -10.67 -18.21
C HIS A 389 33.54 -11.51 -19.30
N LEU A 390 32.24 -11.74 -19.15
CA LEU A 390 31.38 -12.42 -20.12
C LEU A 390 30.61 -11.43 -21.02
N PHE A 391 30.70 -10.13 -20.76
CA PHE A 391 29.96 -9.12 -21.52
C PHE A 391 30.68 -8.78 -22.82
N SER A 392 29.91 -8.37 -23.83
CA SER A 392 30.50 -7.73 -25.01
C SER A 392 31.16 -6.41 -24.59
N ASP A 393 32.21 -5.98 -25.31
CA ASP A 393 32.89 -4.70 -25.05
C ASP A 393 31.92 -3.52 -25.09
N LYS A 394 30.89 -3.61 -25.94
CA LYS A 394 29.83 -2.59 -26.02
C LYS A 394 28.99 -2.60 -24.75
N LEU A 395 28.42 -3.74 -24.38
CA LEU A 395 27.58 -3.85 -23.18
C LEU A 395 28.34 -3.41 -21.93
N LYS A 396 29.61 -3.80 -21.81
CA LYS A 396 30.47 -3.40 -20.70
C LYS A 396 30.58 -1.87 -20.60
N ARG A 397 30.88 -1.19 -21.71
CA ARG A 397 30.95 0.29 -21.75
C ARG A 397 29.62 0.94 -21.43
N ASP A 398 28.52 0.42 -21.97
CA ASP A 398 27.18 0.98 -21.74
C ASP A 398 26.81 0.91 -20.25
N VAL A 399 27.11 -0.21 -19.58
CA VAL A 399 26.87 -0.39 -18.13
C VAL A 399 27.79 0.52 -17.30
N GLU A 400 29.07 0.65 -17.68
CA GLU A 400 30.01 1.59 -17.04
C GLU A 400 29.54 3.05 -17.16
N ASP A 401 29.06 3.45 -18.34
CA ASP A 401 28.52 4.78 -18.58
C ASP A 401 27.24 5.05 -17.78
N ALA A 402 26.33 4.08 -17.69
CA ALA A 402 25.14 4.17 -16.85
C ALA A 402 25.52 4.32 -15.36
N MET A 403 26.45 3.50 -14.87
CA MET A 403 26.93 3.59 -13.48
C MET A 403 27.66 4.91 -13.20
N ALA A 404 28.48 5.43 -14.11
CA ALA A 404 29.18 6.71 -13.93
C ALA A 404 28.26 7.94 -14.12
N GLY A 405 27.15 7.77 -14.85
CA GLY A 405 26.11 8.75 -15.12
C GLY A 405 25.05 8.90 -14.02
N TYR A 406 25.04 7.98 -13.06
CA TYR A 406 24.00 7.88 -12.05
C TYR A 406 24.23 8.83 -10.86
N ARG A 407 23.11 9.23 -10.23
CA ARG A 407 23.09 10.03 -9.00
C ARG A 407 22.91 9.07 -7.82
N TYR A 408 23.98 8.87 -7.05
CA TYR A 408 23.98 7.86 -5.99
C TYR A 408 23.48 8.38 -4.66
N TRP A 409 23.47 9.70 -4.43
CA TRP A 409 23.00 10.24 -3.17
C TRP A 409 22.40 11.63 -3.30
N CYS A 410 21.60 12.03 -2.31
CA CYS A 410 20.84 13.27 -2.35
C CYS A 410 21.73 14.52 -2.34
N ASP A 411 22.96 14.42 -1.79
CA ASP A 411 23.98 15.47 -1.76
C ASP A 411 24.64 15.72 -3.14
N GLU A 412 24.32 14.91 -4.14
CA GLU A 412 24.75 15.11 -5.52
C GLU A 412 23.68 15.91 -6.28
N PRO A 413 24.05 16.88 -7.14
CA PRO A 413 23.10 17.65 -7.93
C PRO A 413 22.23 16.78 -8.85
N GLY A 414 20.90 16.87 -8.71
CA GLY A 414 19.94 16.20 -9.59
C GLY A 414 18.62 16.94 -9.73
N ASP A 415 17.90 16.63 -10.81
CA ASP A 415 16.61 17.18 -11.24
C ASP A 415 15.48 16.12 -11.20
N ASP A 416 15.79 14.96 -10.62
CA ASP A 416 14.90 13.83 -10.42
C ASP A 416 14.06 13.93 -9.14
N VAL A 417 13.16 12.96 -8.94
CA VAL A 417 12.32 12.79 -7.75
C VAL A 417 12.63 11.48 -7.01
N MET A 418 13.86 10.94 -7.13
CA MET A 418 14.21 9.68 -6.47
C MET A 418 14.15 9.81 -4.95
N TRP A 419 13.70 8.76 -4.29
CA TRP A 419 13.55 8.72 -2.83
C TRP A 419 14.80 8.16 -2.14
N PHE A 420 15.68 9.05 -1.68
CA PHE A 420 16.91 8.68 -0.97
C PHE A 420 16.70 8.38 0.52
N PHE A 421 15.60 8.83 1.10
CA PHE A 421 15.51 9.09 2.54
C PHE A 421 14.92 7.94 3.36
N SER A 422 14.66 6.78 2.78
CA SER A 422 14.33 5.58 3.56
C SER A 422 15.48 4.59 3.60
N GLU A 423 15.51 3.81 4.68
CA GLU A 423 16.55 2.81 4.98
C GLU A 423 16.92 1.89 3.81
N ASN A 424 15.93 1.25 3.18
CA ASN A 424 16.15 0.32 2.08
C ASN A 424 16.80 0.99 0.86
N HIS A 425 16.26 2.11 0.41
CA HIS A 425 16.83 2.89 -0.69
C HIS A 425 18.26 3.33 -0.36
N ALA A 426 18.50 3.89 0.83
CA ALA A 426 19.83 4.30 1.26
C ALA A 426 20.84 3.15 1.18
N LEU A 427 20.47 1.96 1.65
CA LEU A 427 21.29 0.76 1.54
C LEU A 427 21.62 0.45 0.07
N MET A 428 20.64 0.40 -0.82
CA MET A 428 20.85 0.08 -2.25
C MET A 428 21.75 1.09 -2.95
N PHE A 429 21.51 2.38 -2.71
CA PHE A 429 22.33 3.48 -3.24
C PHE A 429 23.78 3.35 -2.80
N HIS A 430 24.02 3.14 -1.50
CA HIS A 430 25.36 3.07 -0.95
C HIS A 430 26.12 1.82 -1.40
N ILE A 431 25.48 0.65 -1.45
CA ILE A 431 26.11 -0.57 -1.97
C ILE A 431 26.48 -0.39 -3.44
N SER A 432 25.55 0.15 -4.24
CA SER A 432 25.77 0.37 -5.66
C SER A 432 26.93 1.35 -5.91
N GLN A 433 27.01 2.45 -5.15
CA GLN A 433 28.10 3.42 -5.25
C GLN A 433 29.45 2.80 -4.87
N TYR A 434 29.47 1.98 -3.80
CA TYR A 434 30.67 1.33 -3.32
C TYR A 434 31.30 0.47 -4.41
N PHE A 435 30.51 -0.43 -5.02
CA PHE A 435 31.00 -1.37 -6.03
C PHE A 435 31.23 -0.74 -7.40
N ALA A 436 30.40 0.22 -7.83
CA ALA A 436 30.67 0.98 -9.05
C ALA A 436 32.00 1.73 -8.94
N GLY A 437 32.24 2.42 -7.82
CA GLY A 437 33.48 3.15 -7.56
C GLY A 437 34.70 2.24 -7.47
N GLN A 438 34.56 1.08 -6.80
CA GLN A 438 35.62 0.07 -6.70
C GLN A 438 36.01 -0.50 -8.07
N SER A 439 35.02 -0.74 -8.95
CA SER A 439 35.25 -1.35 -10.25
C SER A 439 35.85 -0.37 -11.29
N MET A 440 35.64 0.93 -11.11
CA MET A 440 36.09 1.97 -12.05
C MET A 440 36.91 3.08 -11.33
N PRO A 441 38.06 2.75 -10.72
CA PRO A 441 38.74 3.61 -9.74
C PRO A 441 39.16 4.99 -10.27
N GLU A 442 39.48 5.09 -11.55
CA GLU A 442 39.90 6.35 -12.22
C GLU A 442 38.75 7.08 -12.93
N ARG A 443 37.59 6.45 -13.09
CA ARG A 443 36.47 7.03 -13.83
C ARG A 443 35.87 8.18 -13.03
N ILE A 444 35.47 9.25 -13.72
CA ILE A 444 34.75 10.37 -13.11
C ILE A 444 33.25 10.04 -13.08
N PHE A 445 32.67 10.12 -11.89
CA PHE A 445 31.24 10.00 -11.64
C PHE A 445 30.61 11.36 -11.88
N THR A 446 29.86 11.48 -12.98
CA THR A 446 29.50 12.78 -13.57
C THR A 446 28.54 13.62 -12.73
N CYS A 447 27.70 12.99 -11.91
CA CYS A 447 26.80 13.69 -10.99
C CYS A 447 27.56 14.32 -9.81
N SER A 448 28.55 13.62 -9.25
CA SER A 448 29.29 14.07 -8.05
C SER A 448 30.60 14.80 -8.37
N GLY A 449 31.16 14.59 -9.56
CA GLY A 449 32.51 15.01 -9.94
C GLY A 449 33.63 14.19 -9.30
N LEU A 450 33.31 13.16 -8.52
CA LEU A 450 34.30 12.32 -7.83
C LEU A 450 34.95 11.30 -8.77
N THR A 451 36.20 10.94 -8.50
CA THR A 451 36.79 9.71 -9.05
C THR A 451 36.13 8.48 -8.44
N GLY A 452 36.18 7.33 -9.12
CA GLY A 452 35.64 6.07 -8.58
C GLY A 452 36.23 5.70 -7.22
N ARG A 453 37.52 5.98 -6.97
CA ARG A 453 38.14 5.81 -5.65
C ARG A 453 37.51 6.67 -4.57
N GLU A 454 37.19 7.93 -4.87
CA GLU A 454 36.56 8.85 -3.92
C GLU A 454 35.10 8.49 -3.70
N ALA A 455 34.38 8.13 -4.76
CA ALA A 455 33.00 7.63 -4.67
C ALA A 455 32.91 6.36 -3.81
N CYS A 456 33.84 5.42 -3.98
CA CYS A 456 33.91 4.21 -3.17
C CYS A 456 34.14 4.53 -1.68
N LYS A 457 35.09 5.41 -1.35
CA LYS A 457 35.35 5.85 0.03
C LYS A 457 34.16 6.59 0.64
N LYS A 458 33.46 7.43 -0.14
CA LYS A 458 32.23 8.11 0.29
C LYS A 458 31.16 7.08 0.65
N ALA A 459 30.93 6.11 -0.24
CA ALA A 459 29.95 5.04 -0.05
C ALA A 459 30.25 4.16 1.16
N GLU A 460 31.51 3.80 1.38
CA GLU A 460 31.94 3.02 2.55
C GLU A 460 31.61 3.75 3.86
N ARG A 461 31.86 5.06 3.94
CA ARG A 461 31.48 5.87 5.11
C ARG A 461 29.96 5.89 5.32
N LEU A 462 29.18 6.02 4.25
CA LEU A 462 27.71 6.01 4.31
C LEU A 462 27.16 4.64 4.73
N LEU A 463 27.71 3.54 4.21
CA LEU A 463 27.38 2.17 4.65
C LEU A 463 27.68 1.97 6.13
N ASN A 464 28.82 2.44 6.62
CA ASN A 464 29.16 2.32 8.04
C ASN A 464 28.14 3.06 8.93
N ALA A 465 27.74 4.27 8.56
CA ALA A 465 26.71 5.03 9.28
C ALA A 465 25.33 4.36 9.19
N TRP A 466 24.99 3.77 8.03
CA TRP A 466 23.77 3.00 7.84
C TRP A 466 23.74 1.79 8.78
N PHE A 467 24.82 0.99 8.84
CA PHE A 467 24.91 -0.17 9.74
C PHE A 467 24.86 0.22 11.22
N GLU A 468 25.51 1.32 11.61
CA GLU A 468 25.42 1.83 12.98
C GLU A 468 23.98 2.15 13.37
N SER A 469 23.24 2.81 12.46
CA SER A 469 21.82 3.11 12.66
C SER A 469 20.98 1.83 12.69
N PHE A 470 21.17 0.92 11.72
CA PHE A 470 20.43 -0.35 11.64
C PHE A 470 20.65 -1.25 12.85
N PHE A 471 21.86 -1.33 13.41
CA PHE A 471 22.11 -2.13 14.61
C PHE A 471 21.56 -1.50 15.89
N THR A 472 21.38 -0.19 15.90
CA THR A 472 20.84 0.55 17.05
C THR A 472 19.32 0.54 17.04
N ASP A 473 18.73 0.81 15.88
CA ASP A 473 17.31 1.11 15.70
C ASP A 473 16.56 -0.04 15.00
N PHE A 474 17.25 -0.88 14.22
CA PHE A 474 16.65 -1.82 13.27
C PHE A 474 15.70 -1.13 12.27
N ALA A 475 14.86 -1.89 11.61
CA ALA A 475 13.99 -1.39 10.54
C ALA A 475 12.97 -0.37 11.07
N THR A 476 13.01 0.86 10.53
CA THR A 476 12.03 1.89 10.91
C THR A 476 10.64 1.64 10.33
N GLY A 477 10.57 1.06 9.12
CA GLY A 477 9.34 0.45 8.60
C GLY A 477 9.12 -0.92 9.22
N TRP A 478 8.91 -0.99 10.54
CA TRP A 478 8.97 -2.22 11.33
C TRP A 478 8.15 -3.36 10.70
N ASN A 479 8.70 -4.57 10.76
CA ASN A 479 8.13 -5.82 10.25
C ASN A 479 7.65 -5.79 8.78
N SER A 480 7.88 -4.72 8.01
CA SER A 480 7.24 -4.54 6.70
C SER A 480 7.51 -5.69 5.74
N SER A 481 6.44 -6.37 5.31
CA SER A 481 6.48 -7.44 4.31
C SER A 481 6.88 -6.96 2.92
N THR A 482 6.82 -5.64 2.68
CA THR A 482 7.30 -5.02 1.44
C THR A 482 8.79 -4.69 1.49
N TYR A 483 9.29 -4.14 2.60
CA TYR A 483 10.62 -3.53 2.65
C TYR A 483 11.71 -4.44 3.25
N LEU A 484 11.40 -5.31 4.21
CA LEU A 484 12.39 -6.24 4.75
C LEU A 484 12.98 -7.18 3.68
N PRO A 485 12.20 -7.70 2.71
CA PRO A 485 12.78 -8.44 1.58
C PRO A 485 13.76 -7.62 0.74
N ILE A 486 13.58 -6.30 0.63
CA ILE A 486 14.50 -5.41 -0.09
C ILE A 486 15.80 -5.26 0.69
N ASP A 487 15.74 -5.13 2.02
CA ASP A 487 16.94 -5.08 2.86
C ASP A 487 17.74 -6.39 2.77
N VAL A 488 17.06 -7.54 2.81
CA VAL A 488 17.70 -8.86 2.59
C VAL A 488 18.38 -8.93 1.23
N MET A 489 17.73 -8.41 0.18
CA MET A 489 18.31 -8.40 -1.17
C MET A 489 19.65 -7.66 -1.20
N GLY A 490 19.71 -6.44 -0.66
CA GLY A 490 20.95 -5.65 -0.64
C GLY A 490 22.02 -6.26 0.24
N LEU A 491 21.66 -6.68 1.45
CA LEU A 491 22.61 -7.28 2.39
C LEU A 491 23.19 -8.60 1.86
N GLY A 492 22.38 -9.41 1.17
CA GLY A 492 22.86 -10.63 0.51
C GLY A 492 23.87 -10.34 -0.60
N TYR A 493 23.60 -9.36 -1.47
CA TYR A 493 24.57 -8.95 -2.49
C TYR A 493 25.85 -8.34 -1.89
N LEU A 494 25.74 -7.54 -0.83
CA LEU A 494 26.90 -7.01 -0.13
C LEU A 494 27.72 -8.13 0.54
N TYR A 495 27.06 -9.12 1.12
CA TYR A 495 27.70 -10.29 1.74
C TYR A 495 28.53 -11.08 0.71
N ASP A 496 27.96 -11.37 -0.47
CA ASP A 496 28.68 -12.04 -1.57
C ASP A 496 29.92 -11.27 -2.02
N LEU A 497 29.71 -10.01 -2.40
CA LEU A 497 30.70 -9.25 -3.13
C LEU A 497 31.86 -8.78 -2.23
N THR A 498 31.71 -8.83 -0.91
CA THR A 498 32.75 -8.43 0.03
C THR A 498 33.66 -9.60 0.39
N PRO A 499 34.99 -9.37 0.53
CA PRO A 499 35.89 -10.41 0.98
C PRO A 499 35.49 -10.98 2.34
N LYS A 500 35.51 -12.31 2.46
CA LYS A 500 35.22 -13.01 3.73
C LYS A 500 36.06 -12.45 4.88
N GLY A 501 35.42 -12.17 6.01
CA GLY A 501 36.04 -11.58 7.20
C GLY A 501 36.33 -10.07 7.11
N SER A 502 36.02 -9.41 5.99
CA SER A 502 36.11 -7.95 5.92
C SER A 502 35.04 -7.28 6.80
N PRO A 503 35.25 -6.03 7.27
CA PRO A 503 34.28 -5.35 8.13
C PRO A 503 32.86 -5.28 7.54
N LEU A 504 32.73 -5.02 6.23
CA LEU A 504 31.41 -4.97 5.58
C LEU A 504 30.78 -6.36 5.44
N HIS A 505 31.58 -7.40 5.23
CA HIS A 505 31.09 -8.80 5.20
C HIS A 505 30.48 -9.20 6.55
N GLU A 506 31.21 -8.97 7.65
CA GLU A 506 30.74 -9.29 9.01
C GLU A 506 29.50 -8.47 9.41
N LYS A 507 29.44 -7.19 9.01
CA LYS A 507 28.27 -6.34 9.25
C LYS A 507 27.06 -6.84 8.45
N SER A 508 27.25 -7.24 7.20
CA SER A 508 26.19 -7.79 6.35
C SER A 508 25.65 -9.09 6.94
N LYS A 509 26.53 -10.00 7.35
CA LYS A 509 26.15 -11.23 8.05
C LYS A 509 25.34 -10.94 9.30
N LYS A 510 25.83 -10.06 10.17
CA LYS A 510 25.12 -9.68 11.40
C LYS A 510 23.73 -9.10 11.11
N ALA A 511 23.59 -8.26 10.09
CA ALA A 511 22.30 -7.69 9.71
C ALA A 511 21.34 -8.76 9.17
N LEU A 512 21.83 -9.70 8.35
CA LEU A 512 21.06 -10.87 7.91
C LEU A 512 20.64 -11.76 9.08
N ASP A 513 21.52 -11.99 10.07
CA ASP A 513 21.19 -12.75 11.28
C ASP A 513 20.07 -12.05 12.09
N MET A 514 20.09 -10.73 12.20
CA MET A 514 19.03 -9.94 12.86
C MET A 514 17.69 -10.03 12.13
N LEU A 515 17.71 -10.00 10.79
CA LEU A 515 16.52 -10.21 9.96
C LEU A 515 15.99 -11.64 10.12
N ALA A 516 16.88 -12.64 10.14
CA ALA A 516 16.53 -14.04 10.35
C ALA A 516 15.89 -14.29 11.72
N PHE A 517 16.35 -13.60 12.77
CA PHE A 517 15.69 -13.59 14.08
C PHE A 517 14.29 -12.99 14.03
N SER A 518 14.15 -11.80 13.40
CA SER A 518 12.86 -11.13 13.25
C SER A 518 11.84 -12.01 12.50
N LEU A 519 12.27 -12.66 11.41
CA LEU A 519 11.44 -13.61 10.66
C LEU A 519 10.97 -14.75 11.57
N ALA A 520 11.89 -15.40 12.28
CA ALA A 520 11.57 -16.55 13.12
C ALA A 520 10.58 -16.22 14.25
N VAL A 521 10.79 -15.08 14.93
CA VAL A 521 9.94 -14.70 16.06
C VAL A 521 8.54 -14.27 15.61
N ASN A 522 8.43 -13.58 14.48
CA ASN A 522 7.14 -13.11 13.96
C ASN A 522 6.39 -14.15 13.10
N GLU A 523 6.97 -15.33 12.86
CA GLU A 523 6.35 -16.38 12.06
C GLU A 523 5.11 -16.97 12.74
N HIS A 524 4.06 -17.20 11.96
CA HIS A 524 2.93 -18.05 12.32
C HIS A 524 2.38 -18.75 11.08
N ARG A 525 2.28 -20.09 11.13
CA ARG A 525 1.74 -20.94 10.05
C ARG A 525 2.38 -20.68 8.69
N GLY A 526 3.67 -20.37 8.69
CA GLY A 526 4.46 -20.10 7.51
C GLY A 526 4.29 -18.70 6.91
N ASN A 527 3.69 -17.77 7.66
CA ASN A 527 3.52 -16.37 7.27
C ASN A 527 4.02 -15.42 8.34
N ILE A 528 4.14 -14.14 7.96
CA ILE A 528 4.39 -13.03 8.87
C ILE A 528 3.30 -11.99 8.61
N MET A 529 2.31 -11.99 9.50
CA MET A 529 1.20 -11.05 9.49
C MET A 529 1.12 -10.42 10.88
N THR A 530 1.79 -9.29 11.04
CA THR A 530 1.92 -8.59 12.32
C THR A 530 1.46 -7.14 12.15
N SER A 531 1.60 -6.31 13.20
CA SER A 531 1.61 -4.86 12.97
C SER A 531 2.75 -4.51 12.01
N PHE A 532 2.54 -3.53 11.13
CA PHE A 532 3.49 -3.13 10.10
C PHE A 532 3.67 -1.61 10.09
N GLY A 533 4.92 -1.15 9.95
CA GLY A 533 5.21 0.29 9.83
C GLY A 533 4.95 0.84 8.45
N ARG A 534 5.02 -0.01 7.42
CA ARG A 534 4.57 0.29 6.08
C ARG A 534 4.02 -0.97 5.42
N THR A 535 2.80 -0.89 4.94
CA THR A 535 2.15 -1.94 4.15
C THR A 535 1.26 -1.32 3.09
N TYR A 536 0.97 -2.06 2.02
CA TYR A 536 -0.11 -1.74 1.10
C TYR A 536 -1.20 -2.81 1.25
N GLU A 537 -2.37 -2.53 0.68
CA GLU A 537 -3.52 -3.42 0.80
C GLU A 537 -3.22 -4.82 0.25
N ARG A 538 -2.39 -4.91 -0.78
CA ARG A 538 -2.00 -6.17 -1.41
C ARG A 538 -1.20 -7.07 -0.50
N GLU A 539 -0.21 -6.52 0.19
CA GLU A 539 0.60 -7.28 1.15
C GLU A 539 -0.18 -7.54 2.44
N LEU A 540 -1.07 -6.62 2.83
CA LEU A 540 -1.92 -6.77 4.00
C LEU A 540 -2.97 -7.89 3.81
N LYS A 541 -3.47 -8.09 2.59
CA LYS A 541 -4.50 -9.11 2.31
C LYS A 541 -3.95 -10.39 1.67
N GLY A 542 -2.91 -10.30 0.84
CA GLY A 542 -2.34 -11.40 0.06
C GLY A 542 -1.07 -12.00 0.67
N SER A 543 -1.14 -12.52 1.90
CA SER A 543 0.05 -12.88 2.70
C SER A 543 1.03 -13.84 1.99
N TYR A 544 0.54 -14.92 1.37
CA TYR A 544 1.42 -15.93 0.74
C TYR A 544 2.11 -15.40 -0.52
N SER A 545 1.69 -14.25 -1.05
CA SER A 545 2.31 -13.59 -2.20
C SER A 545 3.33 -12.50 -1.82
N THR A 546 3.79 -12.47 -0.56
CA THR A 546 4.88 -11.55 -0.14
C THR A 546 6.25 -12.25 -0.19
N GLY A 547 7.35 -11.52 -0.08
CA GLY A 547 8.70 -12.13 -0.05
C GLY A 547 9.01 -12.91 1.24
N MET A 548 8.23 -12.69 2.31
CA MET A 548 8.53 -13.19 3.65
C MET A 548 8.30 -14.72 3.81
N PRO A 549 7.18 -15.31 3.31
CA PRO A 549 6.99 -16.77 3.31
C PRO A 549 8.12 -17.55 2.62
N SER A 550 8.61 -17.07 1.47
CA SER A 550 9.70 -17.72 0.74
C SER A 550 11.02 -17.66 1.50
N LEU A 551 11.29 -16.56 2.21
CA LEU A 551 12.47 -16.44 3.08
C LEU A 551 12.39 -17.37 4.29
N LEU A 552 11.21 -17.49 4.91
CA LEU A 552 11.00 -18.46 5.98
C LEU A 552 11.24 -19.89 5.49
N TYR A 553 10.80 -20.19 4.26
CA TYR A 553 10.95 -21.54 3.69
C TYR A 553 12.44 -21.83 3.51
N LEU A 554 13.18 -20.90 2.89
CA LEU A 554 14.62 -21.03 2.72
C LEU A 554 15.31 -21.19 4.09
N PHE A 555 15.05 -20.30 5.05
CA PHE A 555 15.81 -20.23 6.30
C PHE A 555 15.51 -21.38 7.26
N TYR A 556 14.23 -21.68 7.48
CA TYR A 556 13.81 -22.60 8.56
C TYR A 556 12.85 -23.68 8.10
N ASN A 557 12.68 -23.87 6.78
CA ASN A 557 11.74 -24.83 6.20
C ASN A 557 10.29 -24.62 6.68
N ALA A 558 9.92 -23.37 6.97
CA ALA A 558 8.58 -22.97 7.36
C ALA A 558 8.05 -21.96 6.37
N GLY A 559 6.76 -21.91 6.07
CA GLY A 559 6.29 -21.04 4.99
C GLY A 559 6.34 -21.70 3.63
N TYR A 560 6.22 -20.87 2.61
CA TYR A 560 5.79 -21.34 1.29
C TYR A 560 6.54 -20.59 0.21
N MET A 561 6.88 -21.32 -0.84
CA MET A 561 7.48 -20.76 -2.03
C MET A 561 6.43 -20.03 -2.88
N ASN A 562 6.86 -18.91 -3.47
CA ASN A 562 6.11 -18.13 -4.44
C ASN A 562 7.07 -17.53 -5.48
N ASP A 563 6.54 -16.66 -6.35
CA ASP A 563 7.26 -15.98 -7.44
C ASP A 563 8.02 -14.71 -7.02
N HIS A 564 8.11 -14.40 -5.72
CA HIS A 564 8.82 -13.23 -5.20
C HIS A 564 10.30 -13.56 -4.90
N PHE A 565 11.12 -13.59 -5.96
CA PHE A 565 12.51 -14.07 -5.87
C PHE A 565 13.55 -13.03 -5.40
N ARG A 566 13.19 -11.74 -5.33
CA ARG A 566 14.13 -10.62 -5.07
C ARG A 566 15.10 -10.88 -3.93
N ALA A 567 14.56 -11.23 -2.77
CA ALA A 567 15.36 -11.48 -1.56
C ALA A 567 16.07 -12.83 -1.58
N LEU A 568 15.57 -13.81 -2.35
CA LEU A 568 16.10 -15.17 -2.39
C LEU A 568 17.36 -15.27 -3.24
N VAL A 569 17.37 -14.63 -4.41
CA VAL A 569 18.47 -14.72 -5.39
C VAL A 569 19.84 -14.51 -4.75
N PRO A 570 20.11 -13.40 -4.04
CA PRO A 570 21.42 -13.18 -3.43
C PRO A 570 21.75 -14.13 -2.28
N ILE A 571 20.79 -14.88 -1.74
CA ILE A 571 21.08 -15.87 -0.68
C ILE A 571 21.36 -17.24 -1.27
N VAL A 572 20.60 -17.65 -2.29
CA VAL A 572 20.73 -19.01 -2.86
C VAL A 572 21.97 -19.20 -3.71
N VAL A 573 22.60 -18.11 -4.15
CA VAL A 573 23.87 -18.13 -4.89
C VAL A 573 25.11 -18.05 -3.99
N GLU A 574 24.92 -17.85 -2.69
CA GLU A 574 25.99 -17.64 -1.70
C GLU A 574 26.07 -18.74 -0.65
N ASP A 575 26.97 -18.59 0.32
CA ASP A 575 27.18 -19.51 1.45
C ASP A 575 26.64 -18.99 2.79
N TYR A 576 25.80 -17.95 2.78
CA TYR A 576 25.12 -17.50 4.00
C TYR A 576 24.16 -18.59 4.51
N GLU A 577 24.28 -18.91 5.81
CA GLU A 577 23.34 -19.75 6.55
C GLU A 577 22.74 -18.96 7.72
N PRO A 578 21.41 -18.98 7.92
CA PRO A 578 20.79 -18.35 9.07
C PRO A 578 21.11 -19.12 10.38
N PRO A 579 21.17 -18.45 11.54
CA PRO A 579 21.45 -19.13 12.81
C PRO A 579 20.40 -20.21 13.13
N ALA A 580 20.84 -21.46 13.24
CA ALA A 580 19.96 -22.61 13.40
C ALA A 580 19.13 -22.58 14.70
N GLU A 581 19.64 -21.94 15.76
CA GLU A 581 18.96 -21.82 17.05
C GLU A 581 17.64 -21.04 16.97
N TYR A 582 17.45 -20.19 15.95
CA TYR A 582 16.23 -19.42 15.77
C TYR A 582 15.04 -20.27 15.31
N ALA A 583 15.30 -21.48 14.78
CA ALA A 583 14.25 -22.44 14.42
C ALA A 583 13.33 -22.79 15.62
N ARG A 584 13.80 -22.63 16.86
CA ARG A 584 13.00 -22.87 18.08
C ARG A 584 11.80 -21.93 18.24
N TYR A 585 11.78 -20.80 17.53
CA TYR A 585 10.68 -19.83 17.59
C TYR A 585 9.66 -20.03 16.45
N VAL A 586 9.96 -20.92 15.51
CA VAL A 586 9.17 -21.18 14.31
C VAL A 586 8.27 -22.38 14.55
N GLY A 587 7.01 -22.29 14.14
CA GLY A 587 6.08 -23.42 14.17
C GLY A 587 5.84 -23.98 15.57
N LEU A 588 5.50 -23.10 16.53
CA LEU A 588 5.16 -23.48 17.91
C LEU A 588 4.16 -24.64 17.95
N LYS A 589 4.34 -25.55 18.91
CA LYS A 589 3.59 -26.80 19.02
C LYS A 589 2.82 -26.89 20.34
N GLY A 590 1.70 -27.61 20.31
CA GLY A 590 0.92 -27.89 21.51
C GLY A 590 0.52 -26.60 22.25
N ASP A 591 0.82 -26.58 23.55
CA ASP A 591 0.53 -25.48 24.49
C ASP A 591 1.64 -24.42 24.57
N GLU A 592 2.61 -24.44 23.64
CA GLU A 592 3.66 -23.41 23.58
C GLU A 592 3.07 -22.02 23.28
N GLU A 593 3.51 -21.03 24.06
CA GLU A 593 3.14 -19.62 23.94
C GLU A 593 4.40 -18.76 23.93
N LEU A 594 4.47 -17.84 22.97
CA LEU A 594 5.57 -16.88 22.84
C LEU A 594 5.03 -15.46 22.98
N ILE A 595 5.69 -14.67 23.83
CA ILE A 595 5.50 -13.22 23.93
C ILE A 595 6.82 -12.54 23.56
N HIS A 596 6.76 -11.57 22.64
CA HIS A 596 7.91 -10.73 22.29
C HIS A 596 7.55 -9.25 22.42
N GLN A 597 8.37 -8.52 23.16
CA GLN A 597 8.24 -7.07 23.36
C GLN A 597 9.55 -6.40 22.96
N ASN A 598 9.54 -5.57 21.93
CA ASN A 598 10.71 -4.82 21.49
C ASN A 598 10.35 -3.40 21.03
N THR A 599 11.39 -2.61 20.80
CA THR A 599 11.27 -1.25 20.26
C THR A 599 12.14 -1.15 19.01
N GLN A 600 11.58 -0.59 17.94
CA GLN A 600 12.24 -0.48 16.63
C GLN A 600 12.13 0.95 16.08
N GLY A 601 13.00 1.24 15.12
CA GLY A 601 13.00 2.45 14.30
C GLY A 601 13.70 3.65 14.91
N ILE A 602 14.02 4.60 14.04
CA ILE A 602 14.76 5.83 14.36
C ILE A 602 14.24 6.50 15.64
N ASP A 603 15.15 6.81 16.55
CA ASP A 603 14.86 7.46 17.83
C ASP A 603 13.77 6.74 18.66
N ARG A 604 13.74 5.40 18.58
CA ARG A 604 12.78 4.52 19.28
C ARG A 604 11.33 4.73 18.81
N TYR A 605 11.17 4.76 17.49
CA TYR A 605 9.95 5.15 16.78
C TYR A 605 8.69 4.40 17.21
N VAL A 606 8.78 3.09 17.46
CA VAL A 606 7.63 2.23 17.76
C VAL A 606 7.94 1.19 18.84
N ASN A 607 6.94 0.92 19.69
CA ASN A 607 6.93 -0.19 20.62
C ASN A 607 6.04 -1.30 20.08
N LEU A 608 6.51 -2.54 20.11
CA LEU A 608 5.81 -3.68 19.54
C LEU A 608 5.55 -4.72 20.62
N TYR A 609 4.37 -5.33 20.54
CA TYR A 609 3.96 -6.45 21.38
C TYR A 609 3.42 -7.55 20.48
N LEU A 610 4.00 -8.73 20.57
CA LEU A 610 3.57 -9.94 19.89
C LEU A 610 3.19 -10.99 20.93
N TYR A 611 2.07 -11.66 20.72
CA TYR A 611 1.71 -12.92 21.35
C TYR A 611 1.42 -13.93 20.25
N LYS A 612 1.93 -15.15 20.36
CA LYS A 612 1.55 -16.25 19.47
C LYS A 612 1.58 -17.59 20.17
N ASN A 613 0.77 -18.52 19.67
CA ASN A 613 0.80 -19.94 20.01
C ASN A 613 0.71 -20.78 18.73
N SER A 614 0.49 -22.08 18.86
CA SER A 614 0.39 -23.02 17.73
C SER A 614 -0.83 -22.81 16.81
N ARG A 615 -1.80 -21.97 17.22
CA ARG A 615 -3.09 -21.79 16.52
C ARG A 615 -3.47 -20.34 16.21
N ALA A 616 -2.87 -19.35 16.86
CA ALA A 616 -3.14 -17.95 16.61
C ALA A 616 -1.94 -17.05 16.92
N LEU A 617 -1.94 -15.88 16.29
CA LEU A 617 -1.01 -14.77 16.54
C LEU A 617 -1.79 -13.47 16.72
N LEU A 618 -1.35 -12.63 17.67
CA LEU A 618 -1.82 -11.27 17.86
C LEU A 618 -0.62 -10.32 18.03
N SER A 619 -0.55 -9.30 17.18
CA SER A 619 0.50 -8.29 17.19
C SER A 619 -0.09 -6.88 17.28
N THR A 620 0.51 -6.01 18.10
CA THR A 620 0.10 -4.61 18.26
C THR A 620 1.30 -3.66 18.28
N ALA A 621 1.20 -2.55 17.55
CA ALA A 621 2.06 -1.38 17.70
C ALA A 621 1.56 -0.52 18.87
N VAL A 622 2.22 -0.65 20.03
CA VAL A 622 1.76 -0.12 21.31
C VAL A 622 2.00 1.39 21.40
N GLY A 623 0.93 2.15 21.63
CA GLY A 623 1.00 3.59 21.90
C GLY A 623 1.56 4.40 20.73
N PHE A 624 1.45 3.91 19.50
CA PHE A 624 2.01 4.57 18.33
C PHE A 624 1.20 5.82 17.93
N ARG A 625 1.73 7.01 18.24
CA ARG A 625 1.22 8.33 17.84
C ARG A 625 -0.32 8.47 17.95
N PRO A 626 -0.89 8.20 19.13
CA PRO A 626 -2.33 8.09 19.29
C PRO A 626 -3.07 9.37 18.90
N PHE A 627 -4.20 9.19 18.22
CA PHE A 627 -5.16 10.22 17.79
C PHE A 627 -4.62 11.22 16.74
N GLY A 628 -3.38 11.04 16.28
CA GLY A 628 -2.81 11.81 15.18
C GLY A 628 -3.18 11.24 13.80
N PRO A 629 -2.85 11.95 12.71
CA PRO A 629 -2.94 11.39 11.37
C PRO A 629 -1.97 10.20 11.20
N GLY A 630 -2.39 9.18 10.47
CA GLY A 630 -1.53 8.07 10.05
C GLY A 630 -1.08 8.19 8.60
N TYR A 631 -0.43 7.15 8.10
CA TYR A 631 0.08 7.07 6.73
C TYR A 631 -0.15 5.69 6.12
N GLN A 632 0.67 4.69 6.44
CA GLN A 632 0.61 3.34 5.84
C GLN A 632 0.78 2.22 6.88
N GLU A 633 0.57 2.54 8.16
CA GLU A 633 0.77 1.63 9.27
C GLU A 633 -0.42 0.70 9.46
N SER A 634 -0.15 -0.58 9.75
CA SER A 634 -1.10 -1.51 10.34
C SER A 634 -0.80 -1.64 11.84
N ILE A 635 -1.73 -1.21 12.69
CA ILE A 635 -1.50 -1.07 14.13
C ILE A 635 -1.78 -2.36 14.90
N VAL A 636 -2.78 -3.12 14.50
CA VAL A 636 -3.13 -4.40 15.13
C VAL A 636 -3.39 -5.44 14.06
N GLN A 637 -2.92 -6.66 14.30
CA GLN A 637 -3.13 -7.79 13.40
C GLN A 637 -3.34 -9.06 14.23
N ALA A 638 -4.44 -9.75 14.00
CA ALA A 638 -4.75 -11.07 14.54
C ALA A 638 -4.85 -12.09 13.40
N THR A 639 -4.19 -13.24 13.49
CA THR A 639 -4.22 -14.26 12.43
C THR A 639 -4.31 -15.68 12.97
N LEU A 640 -4.97 -16.55 12.20
CA LEU A 640 -4.97 -18.01 12.38
C LEU A 640 -4.12 -18.71 11.30
N ASP A 641 -4.00 -18.10 10.13
CA ASP A 641 -3.07 -18.46 9.05
C ASP A 641 -2.91 -17.29 8.07
N GLY A 642 -2.50 -17.56 6.83
CA GLY A 642 -2.25 -16.54 5.81
C GLY A 642 -3.51 -15.85 5.25
N THR A 643 -4.68 -16.47 5.33
CA THR A 643 -5.94 -15.88 4.79
C THR A 643 -6.96 -15.59 5.88
N ALA A 644 -6.96 -16.34 6.98
CA ALA A 644 -7.81 -16.11 8.13
C ALA A 644 -7.18 -15.06 9.07
N GLN A 645 -7.46 -13.80 8.76
CA GLN A 645 -6.87 -12.65 9.44
C GLN A 645 -7.91 -11.58 9.78
N VAL A 646 -7.64 -10.84 10.86
CA VAL A 646 -8.45 -9.73 11.34
C VAL A 646 -7.57 -8.55 11.75
N PHE A 647 -7.89 -7.36 11.24
CA PHE A 647 -7.28 -6.10 11.66
C PHE A 647 -8.31 -4.97 11.67
N VAL A 648 -8.01 -3.90 12.41
CA VAL A 648 -8.89 -2.74 12.58
C VAL A 648 -8.15 -1.47 12.17
N ASN A 649 -8.83 -0.60 11.43
CA ASN A 649 -8.31 0.72 11.07
C ASN A 649 -9.43 1.77 10.99
N HIS A 650 -9.02 3.05 11.00
CA HIS A 650 -9.84 4.15 10.53
C HIS A 650 -9.52 4.41 9.04
N PRO A 651 -10.47 4.26 8.10
CA PRO A 651 -10.21 4.47 6.68
C PRO A 651 -9.74 5.91 6.40
N GLY A 652 -8.70 6.06 5.57
CA GLY A 652 -8.20 7.36 5.12
C GLY A 652 -8.99 7.97 3.97
N GLU A 653 -9.66 7.14 3.19
CA GLU A 653 -10.50 7.51 2.05
C GLU A 653 -11.73 6.62 1.97
N ALA A 654 -12.76 7.07 1.23
CA ALA A 654 -14.00 6.30 1.02
C ALA A 654 -13.91 5.32 -0.17
N GLU A 655 -12.97 5.55 -1.09
CA GLU A 655 -12.81 4.74 -2.28
C GLU A 655 -12.14 3.40 -1.93
N ILE A 656 -12.88 2.31 -2.16
CA ILE A 656 -12.34 0.96 -2.00
C ILE A 656 -11.38 0.69 -3.17
N TYR A 657 -10.18 0.19 -2.85
CA TYR A 657 -9.08 0.02 -3.82
C TYR A 657 -8.59 1.33 -4.45
N GLY A 658 -8.73 2.45 -3.74
CA GLY A 658 -8.14 3.73 -4.12
C GLY A 658 -6.62 3.77 -3.96
N ASN A 659 -6.04 4.92 -4.29
CA ASN A 659 -4.59 5.14 -4.24
C ASN A 659 -4.13 5.93 -2.99
N GLY A 660 -5.05 6.25 -2.08
CA GLY A 660 -4.78 7.09 -0.91
C GLY A 660 -3.74 6.50 0.04
N ARG A 661 -3.04 7.39 0.74
CA ARG A 661 -2.04 7.04 1.77
C ARG A 661 -2.20 7.98 2.96
N PRO A 662 -3.09 7.69 3.93
CA PRO A 662 -3.78 6.40 4.14
C PRO A 662 -4.92 6.12 3.17
N GLY A 663 -5.10 4.84 2.83
CA GLY A 663 -6.18 4.34 1.96
C GLY A 663 -7.37 3.81 2.75
N PHE A 664 -8.27 3.07 2.08
CA PHE A 664 -9.43 2.46 2.74
C PHE A 664 -9.02 1.36 3.75
N TRP A 665 -8.15 0.43 3.35
CA TRP A 665 -7.68 -0.68 4.20
C TRP A 665 -6.24 -0.50 4.73
N ALA A 666 -5.36 0.11 3.95
CA ALA A 666 -3.95 0.25 4.30
C ALA A 666 -3.66 1.62 4.93
N GLY A 667 -3.21 1.62 6.18
CA GLY A 667 -3.00 2.84 6.95
C GLY A 667 -4.20 3.24 7.80
N ASN A 668 -4.09 4.40 8.44
CA ASN A 668 -5.13 4.94 9.31
C ASN A 668 -5.31 6.44 9.05
N GLY A 669 -6.52 6.91 8.73
CA GLY A 669 -6.82 8.35 8.69
C GLY A 669 -6.61 9.02 10.05
N CYS A 670 -6.92 8.28 11.13
CA CYS A 670 -6.65 8.66 12.51
C CYS A 670 -6.11 7.44 13.25
N LEU A 671 -4.93 7.56 13.83
CA LEU A 671 -4.29 6.48 14.58
C LEU A 671 -4.99 6.26 15.93
N PRO A 672 -5.16 5.00 16.37
CA PRO A 672 -5.68 4.72 17.69
C PRO A 672 -4.59 4.84 18.77
N PHE A 673 -4.99 5.02 20.02
CA PHE A 673 -4.17 4.46 21.11
C PHE A 673 -4.41 2.96 21.14
N ALA A 674 -3.36 2.17 20.90
CA ALA A 674 -3.43 0.71 20.96
C ALA A 674 -2.51 0.15 22.04
N ALA A 675 -2.95 -0.89 22.75
CA ALA A 675 -2.15 -1.59 23.73
C ALA A 675 -2.57 -3.06 23.82
N GLN A 676 -1.60 -3.95 24.06
CA GLN A 676 -1.83 -5.39 24.14
C GLN A 676 -1.32 -5.96 25.47
N TYR A 677 -2.05 -6.91 26.03
CA TYR A 677 -1.61 -7.73 27.14
C TYR A 677 -1.91 -9.19 26.82
N ARG A 678 -0.86 -9.99 26.64
CA ARG A 678 -0.97 -11.39 26.20
C ARG A 678 -1.80 -11.49 24.93
N ASN A 679 -2.91 -12.24 24.98
CA ASN A 679 -3.78 -12.55 23.87
C ASN A 679 -4.92 -11.54 23.65
N ILE A 680 -4.89 -10.37 24.30
CA ILE A 680 -5.92 -9.31 24.17
C ILE A 680 -5.27 -7.98 23.78
N SER A 681 -5.83 -7.32 22.77
CA SER A 681 -5.48 -5.96 22.32
C SER A 681 -6.68 -5.02 22.44
N ILE A 682 -6.43 -3.79 22.88
CA ILE A 682 -7.43 -2.73 23.05
C ILE A 682 -7.00 -1.55 22.18
N LEU A 683 -7.93 -1.03 21.38
CA LEU A 683 -7.73 0.13 20.53
C LEU A 683 -8.76 1.20 20.86
N GLU A 684 -8.30 2.43 21.03
CA GLU A 684 -9.13 3.60 21.25
C GLU A 684 -8.99 4.56 20.10
N TYR A 685 -10.11 4.93 19.49
CA TYR A 685 -10.17 5.93 18.42
C TYR A 685 -10.83 7.22 18.92
N ARG A 686 -10.27 8.35 18.47
CA ARG A 686 -10.78 9.70 18.68
C ARG A 686 -10.61 10.50 17.39
N ILE A 687 -11.54 10.29 16.47
CA ILE A 687 -11.49 10.84 15.12
C ILE A 687 -11.94 12.31 15.15
N GLY A 688 -11.06 13.23 14.76
CA GLY A 688 -11.36 14.65 14.71
C GLY A 688 -12.38 15.00 13.62
N ALA A 689 -13.13 16.10 13.81
CA ALA A 689 -14.25 16.49 12.95
C ALA A 689 -13.86 16.82 11.50
N GLU A 690 -12.59 17.11 11.27
CA GLU A 690 -11.97 17.32 9.95
C GLU A 690 -11.92 16.05 9.09
N ASN A 691 -11.97 14.86 9.70
CA ASN A 691 -12.03 13.60 8.97
C ASN A 691 -13.42 13.39 8.38
N LEU A 692 -13.48 13.10 7.09
CA LEU A 692 -14.72 12.85 6.34
C LEU A 692 -15.49 11.65 6.88
N LEU A 693 -14.77 10.57 7.18
CA LEU A 693 -15.32 9.32 7.69
C LEU A 693 -15.39 9.38 9.22
N ASP A 694 -16.51 8.92 9.78
CA ASP A 694 -16.83 9.00 11.19
C ASP A 694 -17.03 7.62 11.83
N TYR A 695 -16.44 6.60 11.21
CA TYR A 695 -16.52 5.20 11.62
C TYR A 695 -15.15 4.53 11.51
N THR A 696 -15.01 3.43 12.23
CA THR A 696 -13.87 2.52 12.12
C THR A 696 -14.37 1.16 11.65
N HIS A 697 -13.52 0.36 11.05
CA HIS A 697 -13.92 -0.96 10.57
C HIS A 697 -12.87 -2.03 10.85
N ALA A 698 -13.34 -3.28 10.84
CA ALA A 698 -12.51 -4.46 10.89
C ALA A 698 -12.58 -5.21 9.57
N TYR A 699 -11.42 -5.57 9.02
CA TYR A 699 -11.31 -6.57 7.97
C TYR A 699 -11.42 -7.96 8.60
N ALA A 700 -12.35 -8.79 8.14
CA ALA A 700 -12.54 -10.17 8.58
C ALA A 700 -13.27 -10.94 7.46
N PRO A 701 -12.53 -11.54 6.50
CA PRO A 701 -13.10 -12.22 5.34
C PRO A 701 -13.73 -13.54 5.77
N LEU A 702 -15.06 -13.57 5.88
CA LEU A 702 -15.80 -14.71 6.45
C LEU A 702 -15.57 -16.03 5.70
N SER A 703 -15.22 -15.97 4.39
CA SER A 703 -14.93 -17.15 3.58
C SER A 703 -13.67 -17.89 4.02
N GLU A 704 -12.78 -17.24 4.77
CA GLU A 704 -11.49 -17.79 5.16
C GLU A 704 -11.54 -18.53 6.49
N PHE A 705 -12.68 -18.50 7.19
CA PHE A 705 -12.91 -19.14 8.47
C PHE A 705 -13.83 -20.36 8.31
N ASP A 706 -13.58 -21.41 9.10
CA ASP A 706 -14.39 -22.64 9.07
C ASP A 706 -15.77 -22.41 9.70
N SER A 707 -15.83 -21.53 10.71
CA SER A 707 -17.06 -21.16 11.42
C SER A 707 -16.95 -19.74 11.98
N TYR A 708 -18.08 -19.06 12.10
CA TYR A 708 -18.16 -17.73 12.71
C TYR A 708 -19.51 -17.49 13.38
N LYS A 709 -19.51 -16.59 14.37
CA LYS A 709 -20.71 -16.13 15.09
C LYS A 709 -20.68 -14.61 15.20
N ILE A 710 -21.83 -13.99 14.93
CA ILE A 710 -21.96 -12.53 14.87
C ILE A 710 -23.09 -12.12 15.81
N GLY A 711 -22.74 -11.36 16.83
CA GLY A 711 -23.66 -10.63 17.70
C GLY A 711 -23.80 -9.17 17.28
N SER A 712 -24.50 -8.38 18.09
CA SER A 712 -24.72 -6.95 17.82
C SER A 712 -23.50 -6.07 18.10
N SER A 713 -22.60 -6.52 18.98
CA SER A 713 -21.40 -5.76 19.41
C SER A 713 -20.11 -6.57 19.38
N ALA A 714 -20.20 -7.87 19.13
CA ALA A 714 -19.07 -8.78 19.08
C ALA A 714 -19.21 -9.80 17.94
N ALA A 715 -18.09 -10.33 17.47
CA ALA A 715 -18.03 -11.46 16.55
C ALA A 715 -16.89 -12.39 16.94
N ALA A 716 -17.06 -13.68 16.64
CA ALA A 716 -16.08 -14.73 16.90
C ALA A 716 -15.86 -15.56 15.64
N PHE A 717 -14.61 -15.90 15.36
CA PHE A 717 -14.18 -16.63 14.18
C PHE A 717 -13.32 -17.81 14.59
N GLU A 718 -13.48 -18.93 13.90
CA GLU A 718 -12.77 -20.18 14.16
C GLU A 718 -12.20 -20.75 12.87
N LYS A 719 -10.97 -21.24 12.96
CA LYS A 719 -10.36 -22.06 11.90
C LYS A 719 -9.36 -23.03 12.50
N ASN A 720 -9.44 -24.31 12.14
CA ASN A 720 -8.50 -25.34 12.60
C ASN A 720 -8.24 -25.34 14.13
N GLY A 721 -9.28 -25.03 14.93
CA GLY A 721 -9.23 -24.93 16.39
C GLY A 721 -8.51 -23.69 16.94
N GLY A 722 -8.12 -22.73 16.09
CA GLY A 722 -7.71 -21.38 16.47
C GLY A 722 -8.91 -20.44 16.46
N PHE A 723 -8.84 -19.38 17.27
CA PHE A 723 -9.98 -18.48 17.52
C PHE A 723 -9.56 -17.01 17.49
N ILE A 724 -10.37 -16.16 16.85
CA ILE A 724 -10.27 -14.69 16.89
C ILE A 724 -11.62 -14.11 17.30
N GLY A 725 -11.63 -13.26 18.32
CA GLY A 725 -12.80 -12.51 18.77
C GLY A 725 -12.60 -11.01 18.59
N ILE A 726 -13.64 -10.30 18.15
CA ILE A 726 -13.68 -8.84 18.09
C ILE A 726 -14.89 -8.31 18.84
N ARG A 727 -14.75 -7.15 19.49
CA ARG A 727 -15.84 -6.39 20.10
C ARG A 727 -15.63 -4.90 19.83
N ALA A 728 -16.70 -4.16 19.54
CA ALA A 728 -16.67 -2.71 19.43
C ALA A 728 -17.68 -2.05 20.38
N LEU A 729 -17.30 -0.91 20.97
CA LEU A 729 -18.14 -0.14 21.88
C LEU A 729 -19.46 0.29 21.23
N ASN A 730 -19.41 0.74 19.98
CA ASN A 730 -20.58 1.29 19.28
C ASN A 730 -21.34 0.25 18.44
N GLY A 731 -21.08 -1.04 18.66
CA GLY A 731 -21.72 -2.13 17.93
C GLY A 731 -21.01 -2.50 16.62
N LEU A 732 -21.45 -3.60 16.00
CA LEU A 732 -20.91 -4.12 14.75
C LEU A 732 -21.99 -4.25 13.69
N LYS A 733 -21.69 -3.79 12.48
CA LYS A 733 -22.50 -4.02 11.28
C LYS A 733 -21.66 -4.71 10.21
N MET A 734 -22.04 -5.94 9.85
CA MET A 734 -21.45 -6.64 8.71
C MET A 734 -21.85 -5.94 7.39
N GLN A 735 -20.88 -5.71 6.52
CA GLN A 735 -21.11 -5.26 5.15
C GLN A 735 -21.73 -6.40 4.32
N THR A 736 -22.90 -6.17 3.73
CA THR A 736 -23.65 -7.18 2.99
C THR A 736 -23.67 -6.95 1.48
N GLU A 737 -23.11 -5.83 1.01
CA GLU A 737 -23.14 -5.41 -0.39
C GLU A 737 -21.77 -4.90 -0.88
N GLY A 738 -21.62 -4.81 -2.19
CA GLY A 738 -20.40 -4.32 -2.84
C GLY A 738 -19.15 -5.16 -2.60
N ALA A 739 -18.00 -4.60 -2.95
CA ALA A 739 -16.72 -5.33 -2.95
C ALA A 739 -16.28 -5.84 -1.56
N CYS A 740 -16.70 -5.16 -0.49
CA CYS A 740 -16.39 -5.53 0.90
C CYS A 740 -17.42 -6.50 1.52
N ARG A 741 -18.40 -6.97 0.74
CA ARG A 741 -19.43 -7.92 1.19
C ARG A 741 -18.83 -9.12 1.92
N ARG A 742 -19.32 -9.40 3.14
CA ARG A 742 -18.88 -10.50 4.02
C ARG A 742 -17.38 -10.46 4.40
N ARG A 743 -16.77 -9.27 4.36
CA ARG A 743 -15.35 -9.06 4.69
C ARG A 743 -15.11 -7.91 5.64
N GLU A 744 -16.10 -7.06 5.84
CA GLU A 744 -15.98 -5.81 6.60
C GLU A 744 -17.02 -5.77 7.70
N PHE A 745 -16.57 -5.47 8.92
CA PHE A 745 -17.44 -5.08 10.02
C PHE A 745 -17.24 -3.59 10.31
N ILE A 746 -18.30 -2.81 10.23
CA ILE A 746 -18.30 -1.37 10.47
C ILE A 746 -18.79 -1.11 11.90
N SER A 747 -18.06 -0.28 12.64
CA SER A 747 -18.51 0.29 13.92
C SER A 747 -18.57 1.82 13.80
N PRO A 748 -19.76 2.44 13.94
CA PRO A 748 -19.94 3.87 13.77
C PRO A 748 -19.34 4.67 14.93
N GLY A 749 -19.17 5.98 14.73
CA GLY A 749 -18.85 6.94 15.78
C GLY A 749 -17.38 7.34 15.81
N ARG A 750 -17.15 8.64 15.98
CA ARG A 750 -15.81 9.26 16.07
C ARG A 750 -15.01 8.84 17.30
N ASN A 751 -15.70 8.54 18.40
CA ASN A 751 -15.10 7.95 19.59
C ASN A 751 -15.53 6.50 19.65
N ASN A 752 -14.56 5.59 19.61
CA ASN A 752 -14.83 4.16 19.60
C ASN A 752 -13.73 3.38 20.31
N VAL A 753 -14.06 2.20 20.80
CA VAL A 753 -13.10 1.25 21.39
C VAL A 753 -13.31 -0.11 20.75
N TRP A 754 -12.21 -0.72 20.34
CA TRP A 754 -12.18 -2.11 19.90
C TRP A 754 -11.41 -2.98 20.88
N VAL A 755 -11.88 -4.20 21.07
CA VAL A 755 -11.15 -5.27 21.75
C VAL A 755 -10.97 -6.40 20.76
N LEU A 756 -9.72 -6.80 20.52
CA LEU A 756 -9.38 -8.02 19.77
C LEU A 756 -8.82 -9.03 20.75
N LYS A 757 -9.27 -10.28 20.65
CA LYS A 757 -8.77 -11.41 21.44
C LYS A 757 -8.44 -12.57 20.51
N VAL A 758 -7.33 -13.24 20.76
CA VAL A 758 -7.05 -14.55 20.15
C VAL A 758 -7.12 -15.65 21.21
N GLY A 759 -7.58 -16.84 20.83
CA GLY A 759 -7.70 -17.96 21.79
C GLY A 759 -6.33 -18.48 22.24
N THR A 760 -6.19 -18.74 23.53
CA THR A 760 -5.10 -19.59 24.04
C THR A 760 -5.38 -21.06 23.71
N PHE A 761 -4.36 -21.91 23.82
CA PHE A 761 -4.50 -23.31 23.41
C PHE A 761 -5.55 -24.04 24.27
N GLY A 762 -6.62 -24.49 23.63
CA GLY A 762 -7.72 -25.20 24.31
C GLY A 762 -8.65 -24.32 25.15
N GLU A 763 -8.54 -22.98 25.05
CA GLU A 763 -9.39 -22.03 25.78
C GLU A 763 -10.88 -22.17 25.41
N TYR A 764 -11.15 -22.36 24.12
CA TYR A 764 -12.49 -22.45 23.57
C TYR A 764 -12.69 -23.76 22.80
N ARG A 765 -13.92 -24.27 22.87
CA ARG A 765 -14.34 -25.45 22.10
C ARG A 765 -14.89 -25.08 20.73
N ASP A 766 -15.53 -23.91 20.62
CA ASP A 766 -16.18 -23.43 19.41
C ASP A 766 -16.32 -21.89 19.42
N ALA A 767 -16.67 -21.32 18.27
CA ALA A 767 -16.91 -19.88 18.13
C ALA A 767 -18.07 -19.35 19.00
N ASP A 768 -19.02 -20.19 19.44
CA ASP A 768 -20.12 -19.76 20.31
C ASP A 768 -19.62 -19.45 21.74
N GLU A 769 -18.65 -20.23 22.25
CA GLU A 769 -18.00 -19.93 23.54
C GLU A 769 -17.22 -18.64 23.52
N LEU A 770 -16.41 -18.42 22.48
CA LEU A 770 -15.67 -17.17 22.32
C LEU A 770 -16.63 -15.99 22.15
N LEU A 771 -17.72 -16.12 21.38
CA LEU A 771 -18.69 -15.03 21.25
C LEU A 771 -19.28 -14.66 22.61
N ARG A 772 -19.69 -15.64 23.42
CA ARG A 772 -20.21 -15.38 24.78
C ARG A 772 -19.19 -14.66 25.66
N ASP A 773 -17.92 -15.04 25.58
CA ASP A 773 -16.85 -14.35 26.31
C ASP A 773 -16.72 -12.89 25.86
N MET A 774 -16.61 -12.66 24.54
CA MET A 774 -16.53 -11.31 23.99
C MET A 774 -17.77 -10.48 24.35
N GLU A 775 -18.97 -11.06 24.34
CA GLU A 775 -20.22 -10.39 24.70
C GLU A 775 -20.29 -10.00 26.20
N GLN A 776 -19.66 -10.78 27.07
CA GLN A 776 -19.57 -10.51 28.51
C GLN A 776 -18.53 -9.44 28.88
N MET A 777 -17.61 -9.09 27.98
CA MET A 777 -16.68 -7.99 28.22
C MET A 777 -17.43 -6.65 28.26
N GLU A 778 -17.33 -5.92 29.36
CA GLU A 778 -17.88 -4.56 29.46
C GLU A 778 -16.83 -3.54 29.02
N ILE A 779 -17.23 -2.59 28.17
CA ILE A 779 -16.39 -1.48 27.72
C ILE A 779 -17.01 -0.19 28.24
N VAL A 780 -16.26 0.58 29.01
CA VAL A 780 -16.66 1.90 29.52
C VAL A 780 -15.63 2.92 29.09
N MET A 781 -16.06 3.89 28.27
CA MET A 781 -15.28 5.09 28.01
C MET A 781 -15.67 6.17 29.03
N GLY A 782 -14.71 6.62 29.84
CA GLY A 782 -14.91 7.63 30.89
C GLY A 782 -15.05 9.06 30.34
N ASP A 783 -14.57 10.04 31.11
CA ASP A 783 -14.58 11.49 30.81
C ASP A 783 -13.69 11.93 29.62
N GLY A 784 -13.48 11.04 28.65
CA GLY A 784 -12.62 11.26 27.49
C GLY A 784 -11.13 11.09 27.79
N LYS A 785 -10.74 10.51 28.93
CA LYS A 785 -9.32 10.26 29.26
C LYS A 785 -9.00 8.82 29.66
N THR A 786 -10.03 8.04 29.97
CA THR A 786 -9.91 6.68 30.47
C THR A 786 -10.81 5.74 29.69
N VAL A 787 -10.29 4.55 29.37
CA VAL A 787 -11.11 3.43 28.90
C VAL A 787 -10.89 2.27 29.86
N VAL A 788 -12.00 1.66 30.28
CA VAL A 788 -12.00 0.48 31.13
C VAL A 788 -12.67 -0.65 30.37
N VAL A 789 -11.96 -1.76 30.24
CA VAL A 789 -12.49 -3.03 29.75
C VAL A 789 -12.44 -4.04 30.88
N THR A 790 -13.56 -4.68 31.21
CA THR A 790 -13.63 -5.74 32.23
C THR A 790 -14.18 -7.02 31.64
N GLY A 791 -13.46 -8.12 31.80
CA GLY A 791 -13.84 -9.43 31.29
C GLY A 791 -12.90 -10.52 31.79
N ASN A 792 -13.40 -11.75 31.95
CA ASN A 792 -12.63 -12.91 32.43
C ASN A 792 -11.89 -12.72 33.78
N GLY A 793 -12.43 -11.87 34.66
CA GLY A 793 -11.82 -11.58 35.96
C GLY A 793 -10.68 -10.57 35.92
N ASP A 794 -10.31 -10.07 34.74
CA ASP A 794 -9.34 -8.99 34.57
C ASP A 794 -10.01 -7.64 34.35
N ARG A 795 -9.36 -6.59 34.83
CA ARG A 795 -9.68 -5.19 34.56
C ARG A 795 -8.53 -4.56 33.79
N TYR A 796 -8.77 -4.21 32.54
CA TYR A 796 -7.87 -3.45 31.68
C TYR A 796 -8.27 -1.97 31.74
N GLU A 797 -7.35 -1.11 32.12
CA GLU A 797 -7.59 0.32 32.26
C GLU A 797 -6.52 1.09 31.51
N THR A 798 -6.94 1.95 30.60
CA THR A 798 -6.05 2.84 29.88
C THR A 798 -6.18 4.24 30.49
N GLU A 799 -5.05 4.83 30.88
CA GLU A 799 -5.00 6.20 31.37
C GLU A 799 -3.78 6.88 30.77
N LYS A 800 -3.98 8.06 30.14
CA LYS A 800 -2.90 8.85 29.53
C LYS A 800 -2.00 8.01 28.61
N ASN A 801 -2.63 7.19 27.76
CA ASN A 801 -1.95 6.31 26.81
C ASN A 801 -1.02 5.28 27.48
N VAL A 802 -1.38 4.80 28.67
CA VAL A 802 -0.70 3.71 29.39
C VAL A 802 -1.73 2.65 29.75
N LEU A 803 -1.40 1.38 29.52
CA LEU A 803 -2.23 0.25 29.92
C LEU A 803 -1.88 -0.25 31.33
N TYR A 804 -2.91 -0.38 32.16
CA TYR A 804 -2.89 -1.03 33.46
C TYR A 804 -3.77 -2.29 33.42
N VAL A 805 -3.31 -3.38 34.00
CA VAL A 805 -4.08 -4.61 34.19
C VAL A 805 -4.15 -4.90 35.67
N ASN A 806 -5.37 -4.98 36.21
CA ASN A 806 -5.63 -5.18 37.64
C ASN A 806 -4.86 -4.18 38.53
N GLY A 807 -4.81 -2.92 38.10
CA GLY A 807 -4.13 -1.82 38.79
C GLY A 807 -2.61 -1.77 38.63
N LYS A 808 -2.01 -2.63 37.79
CA LYS A 808 -0.57 -2.66 37.55
C LYS A 808 -0.24 -2.25 36.12
N LYS A 809 0.71 -1.33 35.94
CA LYS A 809 1.27 -1.01 34.62
C LYS A 809 1.92 -2.26 34.03
N VAL A 810 1.58 -2.61 32.79
CA VAL A 810 2.03 -3.88 32.17
C VAL A 810 3.16 -3.75 31.16
N HIS A 811 3.47 -2.53 30.71
CA HIS A 811 4.54 -2.27 29.76
C HIS A 811 5.68 -1.48 30.38
N ASP A 812 6.90 -1.87 30.03
CA ASP A 812 8.13 -1.16 30.40
C ASP A 812 8.87 -0.73 29.12
N TYR A 813 8.23 0.13 28.32
CA TYR A 813 8.84 0.67 27.10
C TYR A 813 9.62 1.96 27.37
N PRO A 814 10.67 2.26 26.57
CA PRO A 814 11.15 1.49 25.42
C PRO A 814 12.02 0.29 25.80
N GLN A 815 12.00 -0.74 24.96
CA GLN A 815 12.85 -1.93 25.02
C GLN A 815 14.07 -1.78 24.09
N SER A 816 14.95 -2.78 24.06
CA SER A 816 15.97 -2.89 22.99
C SER A 816 15.35 -3.47 21.70
N VAL A 817 16.09 -3.42 20.60
CA VAL A 817 15.70 -4.08 19.32
C VAL A 817 15.48 -5.58 19.51
N ALA A 818 16.38 -6.25 20.23
CA ALA A 818 16.24 -7.66 20.57
C ALA A 818 15.03 -7.88 21.49
N GLY A 819 14.77 -6.92 22.38
CA GLY A 819 13.62 -6.89 23.26
C GLY A 819 13.64 -7.96 24.34
N LYS A 820 12.47 -8.16 24.94
CA LYS A 820 12.18 -9.23 25.89
C LYS A 820 11.35 -10.31 25.22
N LEU A 821 11.86 -11.54 25.23
CA LEU A 821 11.20 -12.70 24.65
C LEU A 821 10.94 -13.74 25.75
N GLU A 822 9.71 -14.19 25.85
CA GLU A 822 9.25 -15.23 26.77
C GLU A 822 8.65 -16.36 25.94
N LEU A 823 9.12 -17.59 26.15
CA LEU A 823 8.56 -18.81 25.57
C LEU A 823 8.16 -19.73 26.73
N ASN A 824 6.88 -20.04 26.84
CA ASN A 824 6.28 -20.88 27.87
C ASN A 824 5.62 -22.11 27.21
N GLY A 825 5.37 -23.18 27.97
CA GLY A 825 4.85 -24.45 27.43
C GLY A 825 5.94 -25.37 26.89
N GLY A 826 5.61 -26.61 26.52
CA GLY A 826 6.57 -27.57 25.95
C GLY A 826 7.34 -28.46 26.94
N LYS A 827 6.62 -29.24 27.78
CA LYS A 827 7.20 -30.41 28.45
C LYS A 827 7.16 -31.67 27.58
#